data_AF-A0A8X7WTW7-F1
#
_entry.id   AF-A0A8X7WTW7-F1
#
_cell.length_a   1.000
_cell.length_b   1.000
_cell.length_c   1.000
_cell.angle_alpha   90.00
_cell.angle_beta   90.00
_cell.angle_gamma   90.00
#
_symmetry.space_group_name_H-M   'P 1'
#
loop_
_entity.id
_entity.type
_entity.pdbx_description
1 polymer ?
#
loop_
_entity_poly.entity_id
_entity_poly.type
_entity_poly.pdbx_seq_one_letter_code
_entity_poly.pdbx_strand_id
1 'polypeptide(L)'
;MLEERKESQKIIRLKSLNANTDIASLAKKVVEECKLIHPSKVAEVEHLLYYLQKRPDTVSKKVKKEEKLSHPNGPPPFEGMETDEVATINDMDDYIDLLYEDKAEKVRGSALILQLARNPDNLEELLQNKTALGALARVLREDWQKSVELSTNIIFIFFCFSSFSQFHDLLTHYKIGALCTIIIDHELKRYDLWQEELLKKKKAIEDDPTNQSLKKEYKKTYKKYQGLVARQEQLLRVAFYLLLNLAEVPRTELKMRNKKIVPMLVKTLERNNVELLILVVAFLKKLSIFMENKNDMSEMDIIKKLEKLIPFDNEDLLNISLRLLLNLSFDTGLRSRMVQVGLLPKLTALVTNENHKQVTLCILYHISMDDQFKLMFAYANCIPQFMNMLSECVEEQIDLELISLFINLAANKRNAQLICEGSGLETLLKRALKCKDPLLMKMIRNISQHDNATKCLFTEYIGDLAAQIRYEEEEEFLIECLGTLANLTISEMNWELVLTKYNLIPFFKHHLKPGLAEDDMILEVVIMIGTVSLDPCCASMLAKSGIIPALIELLNAQQEDDEFVCQIVYVFYQMVFHQETRDVIIQETQVPAYLIDLMHDKNSEVRKVCDNTLEIIAEHDEEWGKKIQSEKFRWHNSQWLMMVENQQMDEMEPYLYGEDDDDIEPFIHGEDILERPDIFYSADEMIPSERTKSPNSFNNYCAEWKYGGSNIPLLEALEWIELVGQQQFLNAEPQQISTDPISLYTLEMVADKLMNQEAYRPFTPH
;
A
#
# COMPACT_ATOMS: atom_id res chain seq x y z
N MET A 1 17.34 28.98 2.07
CA MET A 1 17.75 30.38 1.87
C MET A 1 17.09 30.91 0.61
N LEU A 2 16.25 31.95 0.74
CA LEU A 2 15.99 33.08 -0.17
C LEU A 2 14.57 33.60 0.11
N GLU A 3 14.50 34.60 0.99
CA GLU A 3 13.33 35.46 1.18
C GLU A 3 13.06 36.23 -0.13
N GLU A 4 11.95 35.97 -0.82
CA GLU A 4 11.40 36.95 -1.75
C GLU A 4 10.58 37.97 -0.97
N ARG A 5 11.25 39.05 -0.56
CA ARG A 5 10.61 40.23 0.00
C ARG A 5 9.83 40.96 -1.08
N LYS A 6 8.54 41.23 -0.85
CA LYS A 6 7.75 42.24 -1.55
C LYS A 6 8.30 43.65 -1.26
N GLU A 7 9.44 44.03 -1.86
CA GLU A 7 10.15 45.27 -1.53
C GLU A 7 9.67 46.55 -2.27
N SER A 8 8.65 46.47 -3.14
CA SER A 8 8.31 47.61 -4.03
C SER A 8 6.92 48.23 -3.82
N GLN A 9 6.19 47.90 -2.76
CA GLN A 9 4.91 48.56 -2.46
C GLN A 9 4.78 48.84 -0.96
N LYS A 10 4.57 50.11 -0.60
CA LYS A 10 4.26 50.54 0.77
C LYS A 10 2.92 51.26 0.80
N ILE A 11 1.94 50.70 1.52
CA ILE A 11 0.61 51.30 1.69
C ILE A 11 0.65 52.23 2.90
N ILE A 12 0.37 53.52 2.68
CA ILE A 12 0.29 54.53 3.74
C ILE A 12 -1.17 54.94 3.89
N ARG A 13 -1.80 54.58 5.03
CA ARG A 13 -3.19 54.95 5.33
C ARG A 13 -3.25 56.39 5.84
N LEU A 14 -3.84 57.29 5.06
CA LEU A 14 -4.03 58.68 5.44
C LEU A 14 -5.21 58.78 6.41
N LYS A 15 -4.95 59.13 7.67
CA LYS A 15 -6.01 59.43 8.62
C LYS A 15 -6.63 60.79 8.27
N SER A 16 -7.86 60.78 7.76
CA SER A 16 -8.74 61.95 7.64
C SER A 16 -8.37 62.99 6.57
N LEU A 17 -8.46 62.65 5.28
CA LEU A 17 -8.36 63.62 4.17
C LEU A 17 -9.69 64.38 4.03
N ASN A 18 -9.81 65.55 4.66
CA ASN A 18 -11.00 66.42 4.63
C ASN A 18 -10.68 67.82 4.09
N ALA A 19 -11.68 68.68 3.84
CA ALA A 19 -11.49 70.01 3.23
C ALA A 19 -10.55 70.97 3.99
N ASN A 20 -10.28 70.72 5.28
CA ASN A 20 -9.41 71.55 6.13
C ASN A 20 -8.01 70.93 6.32
N THR A 21 -7.71 69.82 5.65
CA THR A 21 -6.42 69.14 5.77
C THR A 21 -5.34 69.92 5.03
N ASP A 22 -4.24 70.26 5.72
CA ASP A 22 -3.06 70.88 5.09
C ASP A 22 -2.32 69.84 4.25
N ILE A 23 -2.54 69.92 2.94
CA ILE A 23 -2.05 68.94 1.96
C ILE A 23 -0.54 69.02 1.80
N ALA A 24 0.06 70.21 1.92
CA ALA A 24 1.50 70.40 1.79
C ALA A 24 2.26 69.69 2.92
N SER A 25 1.76 69.81 4.15
CA SER A 25 2.31 69.14 5.32
C SER A 25 2.10 67.62 5.26
N LEU A 26 0.93 67.17 4.79
CA LEU A 26 0.63 65.74 4.65
C LEU A 26 1.50 65.08 3.56
N ALA A 27 1.72 65.74 2.42
CA ALA A 27 2.58 65.25 1.35
C ALA A 27 4.02 65.04 1.81
N LYS A 28 4.57 65.99 2.57
CA LYS A 28 5.91 65.84 3.18
C LYS A 28 5.98 64.64 4.12
N LYS A 29 4.97 64.47 4.98
CA LYS A 29 4.90 63.33 5.90
C LYS A 29 4.81 61.98 5.16
N VAL A 30 4.04 61.91 4.08
CA VAL A 30 3.92 60.70 3.24
C VAL A 30 5.25 60.35 2.57
N VAL A 31 6.01 61.35 2.10
CA VAL A 31 7.34 61.12 1.51
C VAL A 31 8.38 60.76 2.58
N GLU A 32 8.32 61.35 3.77
CA GLU A 32 9.18 60.98 4.90
C GLU A 32 8.92 59.54 5.39
N GLU A 33 7.66 59.11 5.43
CA GLU A 33 7.29 57.74 5.80
C GLU A 33 7.55 56.73 4.67
N CYS A 34 7.65 57.16 3.40
CA CYS A 34 7.89 56.30 2.25
C CYS A 34 9.31 56.45 1.66
N LYS A 35 10.24 55.60 2.11
CA LYS A 35 11.64 55.57 1.61
C LYS A 35 11.77 55.25 0.10
N LEU A 36 10.68 54.83 -0.57
CA LEU A 36 10.65 54.51 -1.99
C LEU A 36 10.41 55.75 -2.87
N ILE A 37 9.97 56.88 -2.31
CA ILE A 37 9.68 58.12 -3.04
C ILE A 37 10.79 59.13 -2.75
N HIS A 38 11.46 59.63 -3.80
CA HIS A 38 12.55 60.60 -3.63
C HIS A 38 12.02 61.97 -3.14
N PRO A 39 12.71 62.69 -2.21
CA PRO A 39 12.26 63.98 -1.67
C PRO A 39 11.98 65.08 -2.70
N SER A 40 12.56 64.98 -3.91
CA SER A 40 12.28 65.92 -5.02
C SER A 40 10.86 65.79 -5.61
N LYS A 41 10.11 64.75 -5.22
CA LYS A 41 8.78 64.42 -5.76
C LYS A 41 7.62 64.81 -4.83
N VAL A 42 7.90 65.54 -3.75
CA VAL A 42 6.88 66.01 -2.78
C VAL A 42 5.77 66.82 -3.47
N ALA A 43 6.10 67.66 -4.45
CA ALA A 43 5.09 68.45 -5.18
C ALA A 43 4.12 67.60 -6.02
N GLU A 44 4.56 66.45 -6.53
CA GLU A 44 3.69 65.50 -7.26
C GLU A 44 2.77 64.75 -6.28
N VAL A 45 3.28 64.37 -5.11
CA VAL A 45 2.47 63.75 -4.04
C VAL A 45 1.43 64.74 -3.50
N GLU A 46 1.81 66.00 -3.32
CA GLU A 46 0.88 67.08 -2.91
C GLU A 46 -0.23 67.30 -3.93
N HIS A 47 0.09 67.29 -5.22
CA HIS A 47 -0.90 67.41 -6.29
C HIS A 47 -1.88 66.24 -6.31
N LEU A 48 -1.40 65.00 -6.09
CA LEU A 48 -2.24 63.81 -6.02
C LEU A 48 -3.17 63.81 -4.81
N LEU A 49 -2.68 64.27 -3.65
CA LEU A 49 -3.48 64.42 -2.44
C LEU A 49 -4.54 65.52 -2.60
N TYR A 50 -4.20 66.63 -3.27
CA TYR A 50 -5.16 67.69 -3.63
C TYR A 50 -6.23 67.18 -4.61
N TYR A 51 -5.84 66.36 -5.59
CA TYR A 51 -6.78 65.74 -6.52
C TYR A 51 -7.73 64.77 -5.80
N LEU A 52 -7.23 63.98 -4.85
CA LEU A 52 -8.04 63.08 -4.03
C LEU A 52 -9.01 63.85 -3.11
N GLN A 53 -8.60 65.00 -2.56
CA GLN A 53 -9.45 65.84 -1.70
C GLN A 53 -10.60 66.53 -2.46
N LYS A 54 -10.41 66.85 -3.75
CA LYS A 54 -11.41 67.54 -4.59
C LYS A 54 -12.29 66.62 -5.43
N ARG A 55 -12.15 65.31 -5.29
CA ARG A 55 -12.96 64.34 -6.03
C ARG A 55 -14.38 64.33 -5.45
N PRO A 56 -15.45 64.58 -6.24
CA PRO A 56 -16.81 64.44 -5.75
C PRO A 56 -17.15 62.94 -5.52
N ASP A 57 -17.82 62.62 -4.41
CA ASP A 57 -18.28 61.27 -4.02
C ASP A 57 -19.39 60.73 -4.94
N THR A 58 -19.10 60.53 -6.23
CA THR A 58 -20.10 60.12 -7.24
C THR A 58 -19.79 58.79 -7.93
N VAL A 59 -18.98 57.92 -7.32
CA VAL A 59 -18.66 56.58 -7.89
C VAL A 59 -19.39 55.42 -7.20
N SER A 60 -20.20 55.64 -6.15
CA SER A 60 -20.92 54.54 -5.48
C SER A 60 -22.14 53.96 -6.24
N LYS A 61 -22.38 54.33 -7.50
CA LYS A 61 -23.46 53.72 -8.32
C LYS A 61 -23.03 53.56 -9.78
N LYS A 62 -22.21 52.53 -10.06
CA LYS A 62 -22.15 51.71 -11.28
C LYS A 62 -20.82 50.97 -11.31
N VAL A 63 -20.73 49.86 -10.59
CA VAL A 63 -19.75 48.82 -10.93
C VAL A 63 -20.40 47.96 -12.01
N LYS A 64 -20.01 48.22 -13.26
CA LYS A 64 -20.14 47.24 -14.35
C LYS A 64 -19.39 45.98 -13.92
N LYS A 65 -19.92 44.81 -14.31
CA LYS A 65 -19.20 43.53 -14.32
C LYS A 65 -17.78 43.75 -14.85
N GLU A 66 -16.80 43.79 -13.96
CA GLU A 66 -15.40 43.58 -14.29
C GLU A 66 -15.08 42.16 -13.84
N GLU A 67 -14.60 41.39 -14.81
CA GLU A 67 -14.11 40.03 -14.65
C GLU A 67 -13.04 40.04 -13.54
N LYS A 68 -13.37 39.42 -12.40
CA LYS A 68 -12.39 39.19 -11.35
C LYS A 68 -11.37 38.21 -11.88
N LEU A 69 -10.11 38.64 -11.93
CA LEU A 69 -8.95 37.76 -11.95
C LEU A 69 -9.10 36.76 -10.79
N SER A 70 -9.33 35.51 -11.15
CA SER A 70 -9.41 34.37 -10.25
C SER A 70 -8.05 34.14 -9.60
N HIS A 71 -7.95 34.37 -8.29
CA HIS A 71 -6.89 33.76 -7.50
C HIS A 71 -7.14 32.24 -7.43
N PRO A 72 -6.15 31.37 -7.68
CA PRO A 72 -6.39 29.94 -7.90
C PRO A 72 -6.80 29.12 -6.66
N ASN A 73 -6.72 29.67 -5.44
CA ASN A 73 -6.83 28.88 -4.21
C ASN A 73 -7.94 29.31 -3.23
N GLY A 74 -8.95 30.06 -3.68
CA GLY A 74 -10.15 30.32 -2.86
C GLY A 74 -11.22 29.27 -3.11
N PRO A 75 -11.95 28.76 -2.09
CA PRO A 75 -13.18 28.01 -2.36
C PRO A 75 -14.14 28.90 -3.19
N PRO A 76 -14.97 28.30 -4.06
CA PRO A 76 -15.93 29.05 -4.85
C PRO A 76 -16.80 29.94 -3.95
N PRO A 77 -17.28 31.11 -4.45
CA PRO A 77 -18.11 32.01 -3.66
C PRO A 77 -19.32 31.25 -3.11
N PHE A 78 -19.51 31.28 -1.79
CA PHE A 78 -20.68 30.68 -1.17
C PHE A 78 -21.93 31.45 -1.60
N GLU A 79 -22.70 30.87 -2.52
CA GLU A 79 -23.98 31.40 -2.98
C GLU A 79 -25.00 31.43 -1.83
N GLY A 80 -25.67 32.57 -1.64
CA GLY A 80 -26.86 32.69 -0.80
C GLY A 80 -26.72 33.40 0.55
N MET A 81 -25.60 34.06 0.84
CA MET A 81 -25.40 34.87 2.06
C MET A 81 -25.01 36.32 1.74
N GLU A 82 -25.66 36.92 0.74
CA GLU A 82 -25.44 38.33 0.41
C GLU A 82 -26.46 39.18 1.17
N THR A 83 -25.98 39.94 2.15
CA THR A 83 -26.73 41.07 2.71
C THR A 83 -26.63 42.23 1.73
N ASP A 84 -27.73 42.96 1.50
CA ASP A 84 -27.74 44.18 0.67
C ASP A 84 -26.83 45.30 1.24
N GLU A 85 -26.43 45.16 2.51
CA GLU A 85 -25.58 46.09 3.25
C GLU A 85 -24.09 45.73 3.07
N VAL A 86 -23.25 46.76 2.92
CA VAL A 86 -21.80 46.62 2.79
C VAL A 86 -21.15 46.89 4.14
N ALA A 87 -20.57 45.86 4.76
CA ALA A 87 -19.87 45.99 6.03
C ALA A 87 -18.56 46.76 5.91
N THR A 88 -18.27 47.61 6.91
CA THR A 88 -17.02 48.36 7.06
C THR A 88 -16.39 48.04 8.39
N ILE A 89 -15.06 47.87 8.43
CA ILE A 89 -14.35 47.48 9.66
C ILE A 89 -14.45 48.52 10.79
N ASN A 90 -14.73 49.78 10.44
CA ASN A 90 -14.89 50.88 11.40
C ASN A 90 -16.16 50.76 12.25
N ASP A 91 -17.21 50.08 11.76
CA ASP A 91 -18.50 49.98 12.45
C ASP A 91 -18.58 48.71 13.30
N MET A 92 -17.42 48.20 13.75
CA MET A 92 -17.33 46.92 14.43
C MET A 92 -18.12 46.88 15.74
N ASP A 93 -18.11 47.98 16.50
CA ASP A 93 -18.83 48.08 17.78
C ASP A 93 -20.35 47.93 17.56
N ASP A 94 -20.90 48.55 16.51
CA ASP A 94 -22.31 48.40 16.13
C ASP A 94 -22.64 46.94 15.79
N TYR A 95 -21.73 46.22 15.13
CA TYR A 95 -21.93 44.81 14.80
C TYR A 95 -21.86 43.91 16.04
N ILE A 96 -21.05 44.26 17.05
CA ILE A 96 -20.99 43.56 18.34
C ILE A 96 -22.31 43.73 19.08
N ASP A 97 -22.87 44.93 19.12
CA ASP A 97 -24.12 45.21 19.85
C ASP A 97 -25.27 44.35 19.32
N LEU A 98 -25.37 44.20 17.99
CA LEU A 98 -26.33 43.29 17.35
C LEU A 98 -26.22 41.83 17.81
N LEU A 99 -25.07 41.38 18.32
CA LEU A 99 -24.89 40.02 18.84
C LEU A 99 -25.49 39.81 20.25
N TYR A 100 -25.91 40.88 20.93
CA TYR A 100 -26.58 40.80 22.24
C TYR A 100 -28.10 40.87 22.14
N GLU A 101 -28.62 41.26 20.99
CA GLU A 101 -30.04 41.50 20.77
C GLU A 101 -30.82 40.23 20.35
N ASP A 102 -31.91 40.40 19.59
CA ASP A 102 -32.81 39.32 19.23
C ASP A 102 -32.22 38.36 18.17
N LYS A 103 -32.95 37.30 17.84
CA LYS A 103 -32.47 36.28 16.89
C LYS A 103 -32.19 36.87 15.50
N ALA A 104 -33.01 37.80 15.01
CA ALA A 104 -32.87 38.35 13.67
C ALA A 104 -31.67 39.30 13.61
N GLU A 105 -31.49 40.11 14.65
CA GLU A 105 -30.36 41.03 14.81
C GLU A 105 -29.04 40.30 14.95
N LYS A 106 -28.99 39.19 15.73
CA LYS A 106 -27.82 38.32 15.81
C LYS A 106 -27.41 37.74 14.46
N VAL A 107 -28.38 37.28 13.65
CA VAL A 107 -28.10 36.76 12.30
C VAL A 107 -27.51 37.87 11.44
N ARG A 108 -28.10 39.07 11.46
CA ARG A 108 -27.60 40.24 10.73
C ARG A 108 -26.19 40.64 11.16
N GLY A 109 -25.94 40.80 12.46
CA GLY A 109 -24.63 41.15 13.00
C GLY A 109 -23.56 40.12 12.62
N SER A 110 -23.88 38.83 12.74
CA SER A 110 -22.95 37.76 12.32
C SER A 110 -22.67 37.76 10.81
N ALA A 111 -23.63 38.14 9.97
CA ALA A 111 -23.45 38.20 8.52
C ALA A 111 -22.53 39.37 8.11
N LEU A 112 -22.68 40.54 8.74
CA LEU A 112 -21.82 41.70 8.51
C LEU A 112 -20.36 41.41 8.92
N ILE A 113 -20.16 40.78 10.09
CA ILE A 113 -18.82 40.37 10.53
C ILE A 113 -18.24 39.32 9.59
N LEU A 114 -19.06 38.37 9.10
CA LEU A 114 -18.63 37.39 8.11
C LEU A 114 -18.17 38.04 6.81
N GLN A 115 -18.87 39.07 6.32
CA GLN A 115 -18.46 39.79 5.12
C GLN A 115 -17.05 40.40 5.29
N LEU A 116 -16.74 40.94 6.48
CA LEU A 116 -15.39 41.42 6.80
C LEU A 116 -14.36 40.29 6.85
N ALA A 117 -14.69 39.17 7.51
CA ALA A 117 -13.78 38.03 7.70
C ALA A 117 -13.46 37.27 6.40
N ARG A 118 -14.31 37.39 5.37
CA ARG A 118 -14.03 36.82 4.04
C ARG A 118 -12.87 37.51 3.32
N ASN A 119 -12.51 38.73 3.71
CA ASN A 119 -11.32 39.40 3.20
C ASN A 119 -10.12 39.08 4.13
N PRO A 120 -9.09 38.36 3.65
CA PRO A 120 -7.92 38.01 4.46
C PRO A 120 -7.22 39.22 5.08
N ASP A 121 -7.21 40.37 4.40
CA ASP A 121 -6.58 41.60 4.88
C ASP A 121 -7.20 42.14 6.18
N ASN A 122 -8.47 41.79 6.44
CA ASN A 122 -9.19 42.22 7.64
C ASN A 122 -8.96 41.28 8.83
N LEU A 123 -8.42 40.07 8.63
CA LEU A 123 -8.34 39.05 9.68
C LEU A 123 -7.40 39.46 10.82
N GLU A 124 -6.28 40.14 10.54
CA GLU A 124 -5.39 40.62 11.58
C GLU A 124 -6.04 41.69 12.47
N GLU A 125 -6.85 42.58 11.88
CA GLU A 125 -7.57 43.62 12.61
C GLU A 125 -8.74 43.02 13.40
N LEU A 126 -9.46 42.05 12.83
CA LEU A 126 -10.49 41.28 13.54
C LEU A 126 -9.91 40.45 14.69
N LEU A 127 -8.69 39.92 14.55
CA LEU A 127 -7.97 39.19 15.60
C LEU A 127 -7.69 40.07 16.82
N GLN A 128 -7.38 41.35 16.59
CA GLN A 128 -7.13 42.31 17.67
C GLN A 128 -8.41 42.62 18.46
N ASN A 129 -9.59 42.49 17.83
CA ASN A 129 -10.87 42.67 18.50
C ASN A 129 -11.31 41.42 19.28
N LYS A 130 -10.68 41.20 20.44
CA LYS A 130 -11.00 40.08 21.35
C LYS A 130 -12.45 40.10 21.85
N THR A 131 -13.08 41.28 21.94
CA THR A 131 -14.48 41.43 22.35
C THR A 131 -15.41 40.80 21.31
N ALA A 132 -15.18 41.06 20.03
CA ALA A 132 -15.92 40.47 18.93
C ALA A 132 -15.82 38.95 18.93
N LEU A 133 -14.60 38.42 18.99
CA LEU A 133 -14.35 36.98 18.98
C LEU A 133 -14.93 36.28 20.21
N GLY A 134 -14.84 36.92 21.38
CA GLY A 134 -15.47 36.46 22.61
C GLY A 134 -17.00 36.43 22.51
N ALA A 135 -17.61 37.49 21.95
CA ALA A 135 -19.05 37.56 21.73
C ALA A 135 -19.53 36.49 20.74
N LEU A 136 -18.85 36.32 19.60
CA LEU A 136 -19.15 35.28 18.61
C LEU A 136 -19.04 33.87 19.21
N ALA A 137 -17.96 33.58 19.95
CA ALA A 137 -17.77 32.29 20.60
C ALA A 137 -18.84 32.02 21.68
N ARG A 138 -19.27 33.05 22.43
CA ARG A 138 -20.36 32.95 23.40
C ARG A 138 -21.70 32.68 22.72
N VAL A 139 -22.04 33.46 21.68
CA VAL A 139 -23.29 33.29 20.92
C VAL A 139 -23.33 31.91 20.28
N LEU A 140 -22.24 31.43 19.68
CA LEU A 140 -22.19 30.06 19.15
C LEU A 140 -22.40 29.00 20.26
N ARG A 141 -21.89 29.22 21.47
CA ARG A 141 -22.05 28.26 22.57
C ARG A 141 -23.48 28.21 23.12
N GLU A 142 -24.15 29.35 23.18
CA GLU A 142 -25.48 29.51 23.81
C GLU A 142 -26.64 29.33 22.82
N ASP A 143 -26.47 29.76 21.57
CA ASP A 143 -27.58 29.92 20.62
C ASP A 143 -27.52 29.01 19.38
N TRP A 144 -26.53 28.10 19.28
CA TRP A 144 -26.38 27.27 18.08
C TRP A 144 -27.61 26.41 17.73
N GLN A 145 -28.34 25.92 18.72
CA GLN A 145 -29.57 25.13 18.50
C GLN A 145 -30.74 25.98 17.99
N LYS A 146 -30.71 27.30 18.21
CA LYS A 146 -31.82 28.21 17.90
C LYS A 146 -31.85 28.60 16.43
N SER A 147 -30.68 28.65 15.78
CA SER A 147 -30.57 29.05 14.38
C SER A 147 -29.38 28.39 13.68
N VAL A 148 -29.67 27.57 12.66
CA VAL A 148 -28.65 26.95 11.81
C VAL A 148 -27.86 28.02 11.06
N GLU A 149 -28.54 29.04 10.52
CA GLU A 149 -27.93 30.14 9.77
C GLU A 149 -26.95 30.95 10.62
N LEU A 150 -27.34 31.31 11.85
CA LEU A 150 -26.45 31.99 12.80
C LEU A 150 -25.20 31.14 13.08
N SER A 151 -25.40 29.85 13.32
CA SER A 151 -24.30 28.92 13.59
C SER A 151 -23.37 28.82 12.38
N THR A 152 -23.93 28.73 11.17
CA THR A 152 -23.16 28.69 9.92
C THR A 152 -22.33 29.97 9.76
N ASN A 153 -22.92 31.15 9.96
CA ASN A 153 -22.20 32.42 9.85
C ASN A 153 -21.01 32.49 10.81
N ILE A 154 -21.24 32.15 12.09
CA ILE A 154 -20.20 32.21 13.11
C ILE A 154 -19.10 31.17 12.85
N ILE A 155 -19.47 29.93 12.50
CA ILE A 155 -18.49 28.89 12.14
C ILE A 155 -17.71 29.31 10.91
N PHE A 156 -18.33 29.96 9.93
CA PHE A 156 -17.64 30.47 8.74
C PHE A 156 -16.60 31.52 9.14
N ILE A 157 -16.95 32.49 10.00
CA ILE A 157 -15.98 33.48 10.49
C ILE A 157 -14.73 32.77 11.06
N PHE A 158 -14.94 31.78 11.94
CA PHE A 158 -13.83 31.00 12.49
C PHE A 158 -13.12 30.10 11.47
N PHE A 159 -13.82 29.65 10.43
CA PHE A 159 -13.23 28.94 9.30
C PHE A 159 -12.25 29.85 8.55
N CYS A 160 -12.59 31.12 8.30
CA CYS A 160 -11.66 32.07 7.68
C CYS A 160 -10.35 32.21 8.48
N PHE A 161 -10.43 32.21 9.81
CA PHE A 161 -9.24 32.16 10.67
C PHE A 161 -8.50 30.81 10.56
N SER A 162 -9.22 29.69 10.48
CA SER A 162 -8.60 28.36 10.42
C SER A 162 -7.72 28.12 9.20
N SER A 163 -7.91 28.89 8.13
CA SER A 163 -7.08 28.81 6.92
C SER A 163 -5.62 29.18 7.13
N PHE A 164 -5.27 29.79 8.28
CA PHE A 164 -3.90 30.14 8.64
C PHE A 164 -3.50 29.48 9.95
N SER A 165 -2.45 28.66 9.94
CA SER A 165 -2.00 27.88 11.10
C SER A 165 -1.65 28.78 12.31
N GLN A 166 -1.20 30.02 12.07
CA GLN A 166 -0.95 31.04 13.09
C GLN A 166 -2.18 31.41 13.93
N PHE A 167 -3.40 31.17 13.44
CA PHE A 167 -4.65 31.43 14.16
C PHE A 167 -5.26 30.16 14.79
N HIS A 168 -4.61 28.99 14.71
CA HIS A 168 -5.15 27.76 15.30
C HIS A 168 -5.19 27.79 16.84
N ASP A 169 -4.26 28.49 17.48
CA ASP A 169 -4.27 28.71 18.93
C ASP A 169 -5.48 29.52 19.39
N LEU A 170 -5.95 30.47 18.58
CA LEU A 170 -7.18 31.22 18.82
C LEU A 170 -8.39 30.30 18.85
N LEU A 171 -8.51 29.42 17.84
CA LEU A 171 -9.60 28.47 17.72
C LEU A 171 -9.60 27.46 18.87
N THR A 172 -8.41 27.06 19.30
CA THR A 172 -8.23 26.20 20.47
C THR A 172 -8.62 26.92 21.77
N HIS A 173 -8.22 28.18 21.94
CA HIS A 173 -8.54 29.00 23.11
C HIS A 173 -10.06 29.12 23.33
N TYR A 174 -10.81 29.44 22.28
CA TYR A 174 -12.27 29.52 22.33
C TYR A 174 -12.98 28.16 22.25
N LYS A 175 -12.23 27.06 22.10
CA LYS A 175 -12.73 25.69 21.95
C LYS A 175 -13.68 25.53 20.75
N ILE A 176 -13.42 26.25 19.65
CA ILE A 176 -14.29 26.26 18.47
C ILE A 176 -14.37 24.88 17.82
N GLY A 177 -13.25 24.20 17.61
CA GLY A 177 -13.26 22.84 17.04
C GLY A 177 -14.11 21.86 17.85
N ALA A 178 -14.04 21.94 19.19
CA ALA A 178 -14.86 21.12 20.08
C ALA A 178 -16.37 21.42 19.97
N LEU A 179 -16.74 22.69 19.77
CA LEU A 179 -18.12 23.10 19.53
C LEU A 179 -18.60 22.64 18.16
N CYS A 180 -17.79 22.77 17.11
CA CYS A 180 -18.10 22.29 15.76
C CYS A 180 -18.44 20.80 15.77
N THR A 181 -17.66 19.95 16.45
CA THR A 181 -17.98 18.51 16.54
C THR A 181 -19.34 18.25 17.20
N ILE A 182 -19.69 18.99 18.27
CA ILE A 182 -20.99 18.85 18.95
C ILE A 182 -22.15 19.27 18.02
N ILE A 183 -21.98 20.39 17.32
CA ILE A 183 -22.98 20.93 16.41
C ILE A 183 -23.22 19.96 15.24
N ILE A 184 -22.15 19.41 14.65
CA ILE A 184 -22.24 18.41 13.58
C ILE A 184 -22.99 17.17 14.07
N ASP A 185 -22.61 16.61 15.24
CA ASP A 185 -23.24 15.40 15.77
C ASP A 185 -24.75 15.61 15.99
N HIS A 186 -25.13 16.76 16.56
CA HIS A 186 -26.53 17.11 16.72
C HIS A 186 -27.28 17.22 15.37
N GLU A 187 -26.72 17.91 14.38
CA GLU A 187 -27.39 18.06 13.08
C GLU A 187 -27.48 16.74 12.31
N LEU A 188 -26.50 15.84 12.45
CA LEU A 188 -26.57 14.49 11.91
C LEU A 188 -27.63 13.63 12.61
N LYS A 189 -27.79 13.74 13.93
CA LYS A 189 -28.88 13.05 14.66
C LYS A 189 -30.25 13.62 14.31
N ARG A 190 -30.34 14.94 14.16
CA ARG A 190 -31.56 15.62 13.71
C ARG A 190 -31.96 15.15 12.31
N TYR A 191 -30.99 14.97 11.41
CA TYR A 191 -31.23 14.43 10.08
C TYR A 191 -31.89 13.03 10.13
N ASP A 192 -31.40 12.12 10.99
CA ASP A 192 -31.98 10.77 11.13
C ASP A 192 -33.44 10.82 11.57
N LEU A 193 -33.76 11.64 12.57
CA LEU A 193 -35.13 11.79 13.07
C LEU A 193 -36.09 12.23 11.96
N TRP A 194 -35.63 13.13 11.08
CA TRP A 194 -36.41 13.56 9.92
C TRP A 194 -36.55 12.47 8.87
N GLN A 195 -35.51 11.68 8.62
CA GLN A 195 -35.60 10.53 7.71
C GLN A 195 -36.57 9.48 8.24
N GLU A 196 -36.55 9.18 9.54
CA GLU A 196 -37.50 8.28 10.18
C GLU A 196 -38.95 8.78 10.07
N GLU A 197 -39.19 10.07 10.28
CA GLU A 197 -40.53 10.66 10.10
C GLU A 197 -41.01 10.52 8.66
N LEU A 198 -40.14 10.78 7.68
CA LEU A 198 -40.46 10.62 6.26
C LEU A 198 -40.76 9.16 5.89
N LEU A 199 -39.97 8.21 6.41
CA LEU A 199 -40.20 6.77 6.22
C LEU A 199 -41.55 6.34 6.79
N LYS A 200 -41.90 6.76 8.01
CA LYS A 200 -43.20 6.48 8.64
C LYS A 200 -44.36 7.02 7.80
N LYS A 201 -44.26 8.25 7.31
CA LYS A 201 -45.30 8.85 6.44
C LYS A 201 -45.38 8.20 5.07
N LYS A 202 -44.24 7.77 4.51
CA LYS A 202 -44.21 7.02 3.24
C LYS A 202 -44.93 5.68 3.38
N LYS A 203 -44.65 4.94 4.45
CA LYS A 203 -45.33 3.67 4.74
C LYS A 203 -46.85 3.85 4.91
N ALA A 204 -47.28 4.90 5.60
CA ALA A 204 -48.70 5.21 5.72
C ALA A 204 -49.40 5.51 4.37
N ILE A 205 -48.66 6.02 3.37
CA ILE A 205 -49.17 6.20 1.99
C ILE A 205 -49.25 4.86 1.25
N GLU A 206 -48.30 3.95 1.50
CA GLU A 206 -48.30 2.60 0.91
C GLU A 206 -49.45 1.76 1.46
N ASP A 207 -49.77 1.90 2.75
CA ASP A 207 -50.89 1.22 3.42
C ASP A 207 -52.27 1.75 2.98
N ASP A 208 -52.38 3.05 2.62
CA ASP A 208 -53.60 3.67 2.07
C ASP A 208 -53.30 4.58 0.87
N PRO A 209 -53.14 3.99 -0.34
CA PRO A 209 -52.75 4.73 -1.54
C PRO A 209 -53.85 5.64 -2.09
N THR A 210 -55.09 5.50 -1.62
CA THR A 210 -56.23 6.30 -2.07
C THR A 210 -56.38 7.62 -1.31
N ASN A 211 -55.72 7.73 -0.16
CA ASN A 211 -55.83 8.89 0.73
C ASN A 211 -54.99 10.08 0.24
N GLN A 212 -55.65 11.01 -0.45
CA GLN A 212 -55.03 12.23 -0.97
C GLN A 212 -54.51 13.17 0.15
N SER A 213 -55.06 13.10 1.37
CA SER A 213 -54.61 13.91 2.50
C SER A 213 -53.20 13.51 2.95
N LEU A 214 -52.94 12.21 3.09
CA LEU A 214 -51.62 11.67 3.45
C LEU A 214 -50.55 12.05 2.43
N LYS A 215 -50.87 11.96 1.14
CA LYS A 215 -49.97 12.40 0.06
C LYS A 215 -49.64 13.88 0.13
N LYS A 216 -50.62 14.73 0.45
CA LYS A 216 -50.43 16.18 0.60
C LYS A 216 -49.57 16.52 1.83
N GLU A 217 -49.78 15.83 2.94
CA GLU A 217 -49.00 16.00 4.16
C GLU A 217 -47.54 15.55 3.98
N TYR A 218 -47.33 14.40 3.33
CA TYR A 218 -46.00 13.92 2.97
C TYR A 218 -45.27 14.94 2.11
N LYS A 219 -45.90 15.45 1.05
CA LYS A 219 -45.28 16.47 0.16
C LYS A 219 -44.88 17.74 0.93
N LYS A 220 -45.72 18.19 1.88
CA LYS A 220 -45.41 19.35 2.75
C LYS A 220 -44.22 19.07 3.67
N THR A 221 -44.20 17.89 4.28
CA THR A 221 -43.12 17.45 5.18
C THR A 221 -41.80 17.30 4.41
N TYR A 222 -41.85 16.71 3.22
CA TYR A 222 -40.72 16.55 2.32
C TYR A 222 -40.13 17.91 1.89
N LYS A 223 -40.96 18.91 1.56
CA LYS A 223 -40.47 20.26 1.23
C LYS A 223 -39.75 20.91 2.42
N LYS A 224 -40.24 20.72 3.65
CA LYS A 224 -39.57 21.21 4.86
C LYS A 224 -38.22 20.51 5.07
N TYR A 225 -38.19 19.19 4.87
CA TYR A 225 -36.98 18.39 4.94
C TYR A 225 -35.92 18.88 3.94
N GLN A 226 -36.28 19.09 2.67
CA GLN A 226 -35.37 19.62 1.66
C GLN A 226 -34.75 20.98 2.07
N GLY A 227 -35.57 21.90 2.58
CA GLY A 227 -35.08 23.18 3.08
C GLY A 227 -34.23 23.10 4.36
N LEU A 228 -34.36 22.02 5.14
CA LEU A 228 -33.47 21.72 6.27
C LEU A 228 -32.14 21.15 5.78
N VAL A 229 -32.19 20.19 4.85
CA VAL A 229 -30.99 19.53 4.27
C VAL A 229 -30.08 20.56 3.62
N ALA A 230 -30.62 21.47 2.79
CA ALA A 230 -29.83 22.52 2.14
C ALA A 230 -29.05 23.39 3.15
N ARG A 231 -29.69 23.79 4.26
CA ARG A 231 -29.05 24.57 5.33
C ARG A 231 -28.03 23.75 6.13
N GLN A 232 -28.33 22.48 6.37
CA GLN A 232 -27.39 21.57 7.02
C GLN A 232 -26.15 21.32 6.17
N GLU A 233 -26.30 21.13 4.86
CA GLU A 233 -25.15 20.90 3.96
C GLU A 233 -24.16 22.06 4.01
N GLN A 234 -24.68 23.30 4.00
CA GLN A 234 -23.83 24.49 4.14
C GLN A 234 -23.10 24.51 5.48
N LEU A 235 -23.81 24.27 6.60
CA LEU A 235 -23.22 24.20 7.93
C LEU A 235 -22.14 23.10 8.02
N LEU A 236 -22.45 21.91 7.55
CA LEU A 236 -21.55 20.76 7.57
C LEU A 236 -20.30 21.06 6.74
N ARG A 237 -20.44 21.70 5.57
CA ARG A 237 -19.30 22.06 4.73
C ARG A 237 -18.33 22.97 5.49
N VAL A 238 -18.78 24.10 6.02
CA VAL A 238 -17.87 25.00 6.76
C VAL A 238 -17.33 24.37 8.05
N ALA A 239 -18.14 23.59 8.75
CA ALA A 239 -17.72 22.96 10.00
C ALA A 239 -16.67 21.85 9.76
N PHE A 240 -16.88 20.98 8.78
CA PHE A 240 -15.89 19.95 8.42
C PHE A 240 -14.62 20.56 7.84
N TYR A 241 -14.72 21.65 7.06
CA TYR A 241 -13.54 22.30 6.50
C TYR A 241 -12.69 22.96 7.58
N LEU A 242 -13.32 23.64 8.54
CA LEU A 242 -12.65 24.16 9.73
C LEU A 242 -11.94 23.03 10.49
N LEU A 243 -12.61 21.90 10.70
CA LEU A 243 -12.02 20.75 11.40
C LEU A 243 -10.88 20.12 10.60
N LEU A 244 -10.98 20.04 9.28
CA LEU A 244 -9.93 19.54 8.40
C LEU A 244 -8.66 20.41 8.53
N ASN A 245 -8.81 21.73 8.52
CA ASN A 245 -7.70 22.67 8.72
C ASN A 245 -7.06 22.47 10.11
N LEU A 246 -7.86 22.32 11.15
CA LEU A 246 -7.35 22.07 12.52
C LEU A 246 -6.70 20.69 12.68
N ALA A 247 -7.04 19.71 11.84
CA ALA A 247 -6.45 18.38 11.84
C ALA A 247 -5.04 18.35 11.22
N GLU A 248 -4.52 19.47 10.74
CA GLU A 248 -3.10 19.61 10.36
C GLU A 248 -2.18 19.17 11.51
N VAL A 249 -2.55 19.49 12.75
CA VAL A 249 -1.79 19.11 13.95
C VAL A 249 -2.20 17.72 14.46
N PRO A 250 -1.30 16.72 14.55
CA PRO A 250 -1.64 15.35 14.96
C PRO A 250 -2.29 15.24 16.34
N ARG A 251 -1.88 16.08 17.30
CA ARG A 251 -2.50 16.13 18.64
C ARG A 251 -3.96 16.57 18.60
N THR A 252 -4.30 17.45 17.67
CA THR A 252 -5.68 17.91 17.48
C THR A 252 -6.50 16.82 16.80
N GLU A 253 -5.94 16.16 15.79
CA GLU A 253 -6.56 15.01 15.13
C GLU A 253 -6.94 13.90 16.13
N LEU A 254 -6.03 13.53 17.03
CA LEU A 254 -6.29 12.54 18.09
C LEU A 254 -7.47 12.96 18.99
N LYS A 255 -7.57 14.25 19.34
CA LYS A 255 -8.71 14.79 20.10
C LYS A 255 -10.01 14.71 19.29
N MET A 256 -9.97 14.90 17.97
CA MET A 256 -11.13 14.75 17.09
C MET A 256 -11.57 13.29 16.98
N ARG A 257 -10.63 12.35 16.86
CA ARG A 257 -10.90 10.92 16.89
C ARG A 257 -11.64 10.51 18.17
N ASN A 258 -11.16 10.96 19.33
CA ASN A 258 -11.82 10.72 20.63
C ASN A 258 -13.26 11.27 20.69
N LYS A 259 -13.58 12.24 19.84
CA LYS A 259 -14.93 12.80 19.66
C LYS A 259 -15.70 12.20 18.48
N LYS A 260 -15.27 11.04 17.98
CA LYS A 260 -15.97 10.25 16.94
C LYS A 260 -16.12 10.97 15.60
N ILE A 261 -15.10 11.74 15.19
CA ILE A 261 -15.11 12.43 13.89
C ILE A 261 -15.25 11.46 12.71
N VAL A 262 -14.61 10.28 12.75
CA VAL A 262 -14.68 9.28 11.68
C VAL A 262 -16.12 8.79 11.45
N PRO A 263 -16.85 8.26 12.44
CA PRO A 263 -18.27 7.92 12.28
C PRO A 263 -19.13 9.05 11.69
N MET A 264 -18.88 10.30 12.09
CA MET A 264 -19.63 11.46 11.61
C MET A 264 -19.37 11.74 10.12
N LEU A 265 -18.11 11.62 9.69
CA LEU A 265 -17.71 11.75 8.28
C LEU A 265 -18.29 10.61 7.43
N VAL A 266 -18.11 9.36 7.85
CA VAL A 266 -18.63 8.19 7.11
C VAL A 266 -20.15 8.26 6.94
N LYS A 267 -20.87 8.71 7.97
CA LYS A 267 -22.32 8.95 7.88
C LYS A 267 -22.68 10.06 6.89
N THR A 268 -21.84 11.09 6.76
CA THR A 268 -22.09 12.21 5.83
C THR A 268 -21.97 11.78 4.36
N LEU A 269 -21.30 10.65 4.07
CA LEU A 269 -21.24 10.06 2.72
C LEU A 269 -22.61 9.63 2.16
N GLU A 270 -23.66 9.58 2.97
CA GLU A 270 -25.03 9.25 2.53
C GLU A 270 -25.78 10.43 1.88
N ARG A 271 -25.14 11.61 1.81
CA ARG A 271 -25.71 12.81 1.20
C ARG A 271 -25.42 12.87 -0.30
N ASN A 272 -26.10 13.76 -1.01
CA ASN A 272 -25.99 13.90 -2.47
C ASN A 272 -25.22 15.16 -2.92
N ASN A 273 -24.83 16.02 -1.99
CA ASN A 273 -24.12 17.26 -2.30
C ASN A 273 -22.66 16.97 -2.63
N VAL A 274 -22.31 17.06 -3.92
CA VAL A 274 -20.98 16.70 -4.44
C VAL A 274 -19.86 17.47 -3.75
N GLU A 275 -20.00 18.79 -3.58
CA GLU A 275 -18.96 19.61 -2.95
C GLU A 275 -18.71 19.22 -1.48
N LEU A 276 -19.78 18.89 -0.75
CA LEU A 276 -19.65 18.37 0.61
C LEU A 276 -19.00 16.99 0.62
N LEU A 277 -19.37 16.10 -0.30
CA LEU A 277 -18.79 14.76 -0.40
C LEU A 277 -17.29 14.83 -0.72
N ILE A 278 -16.86 15.70 -1.64
CA ILE A 278 -15.42 15.91 -1.95
C ILE A 278 -14.66 16.25 -0.67
N LEU A 279 -15.17 17.20 0.12
CA LEU A 279 -14.57 17.59 1.39
C LEU A 279 -14.52 16.43 2.40
N VAL A 280 -15.62 15.70 2.55
CA VAL A 280 -15.72 14.60 3.51
C VAL A 280 -14.75 13.48 3.14
N VAL A 281 -14.69 13.10 1.86
CA VAL A 281 -13.76 12.08 1.36
C VAL A 281 -12.32 12.56 1.49
N ALA A 282 -12.02 13.83 1.20
CA ALA A 282 -10.69 14.42 1.43
C ALA A 282 -10.26 14.35 2.89
N PHE A 283 -11.19 14.61 3.83
CA PHE A 283 -10.91 14.51 5.25
C PHE A 283 -10.70 13.04 5.67
N LEU A 284 -11.56 12.12 5.23
CA LEU A 284 -11.34 10.68 5.46
C LEU A 284 -10.00 10.20 4.87
N LYS A 285 -9.60 10.67 3.69
CA LYS A 285 -8.29 10.37 3.08
C LYS A 285 -7.14 10.82 3.98
N LYS A 286 -7.22 12.02 4.57
CA LYS A 286 -6.20 12.49 5.51
C LYS A 286 -6.15 11.61 6.75
N LEU A 287 -7.31 11.28 7.32
CA LEU A 287 -7.41 10.48 8.53
C LEU A 287 -6.93 9.03 8.32
N SER A 288 -7.10 8.47 7.12
CA SER A 288 -6.77 7.06 6.81
C SER A 288 -5.27 6.76 6.80
N ILE A 289 -4.41 7.77 6.96
CA ILE A 289 -2.97 7.57 7.15
C ILE A 289 -2.70 6.86 8.49
N PHE A 290 -3.51 7.11 9.53
CA PHE A 290 -3.35 6.50 10.85
C PHE A 290 -4.18 5.23 11.01
N MET A 291 -3.57 4.18 11.55
CA MET A 291 -4.18 2.86 11.70
C MET A 291 -5.46 2.91 12.55
N GLU A 292 -5.47 3.70 13.62
CA GLU A 292 -6.62 3.80 14.52
C GLU A 292 -7.84 4.43 13.84
N ASN A 293 -7.62 5.40 12.96
CA ASN A 293 -8.70 5.98 12.15
C ASN A 293 -9.16 4.99 11.06
N LYS A 294 -8.24 4.23 10.43
CA LYS A 294 -8.60 3.16 9.49
C LYS A 294 -9.47 2.09 10.15
N ASN A 295 -9.14 1.70 11.39
CA ASN A 295 -9.94 0.75 12.16
C ASN A 295 -11.36 1.30 12.42
N ASP A 296 -11.47 2.56 12.86
CA ASP A 296 -12.78 3.21 13.04
C ASP A 296 -13.58 3.29 11.71
N MET A 297 -12.91 3.46 10.55
CA MET A 297 -13.55 3.43 9.23
C MET A 297 -14.00 2.02 8.82
N SER A 298 -13.19 1.01 9.13
CA SER A 298 -13.50 -0.41 8.88
C SER A 298 -14.74 -0.85 9.65
N GLU A 299 -14.82 -0.50 10.94
CA GLU A 299 -16.01 -0.74 11.79
C GLU A 299 -17.30 -0.13 11.20
N MET A 300 -17.16 0.92 10.39
CA MET A 300 -18.28 1.63 9.75
C MET A 300 -18.57 1.16 8.32
N ASP A 301 -17.91 0.09 7.86
CA ASP A 301 -18.02 -0.48 6.50
C ASP A 301 -17.79 0.58 5.41
N ILE A 302 -16.72 1.37 5.57
CA ILE A 302 -16.36 2.47 4.65
C ILE A 302 -16.34 2.03 3.18
N ILE A 303 -15.86 0.82 2.91
CA ILE A 303 -15.74 0.29 1.56
C ILE A 303 -17.10 0.19 0.87
N LYS A 304 -18.15 -0.23 1.58
CA LYS A 304 -19.52 -0.25 1.06
C LYS A 304 -20.08 1.15 0.81
N LYS A 305 -19.62 2.17 1.53
CA LYS A 305 -20.01 3.57 1.26
C LYS A 305 -19.31 4.09 0.01
N LEU A 306 -18.02 3.81 -0.15
CA LEU A 306 -17.21 4.21 -1.31
C LEU A 306 -17.59 3.47 -2.60
N GLU A 307 -18.09 2.24 -2.50
CA GLU A 307 -18.60 1.48 -3.65
C GLU A 307 -19.69 2.24 -4.44
N LYS A 308 -20.47 3.09 -3.77
CA LYS A 308 -21.49 3.94 -4.40
C LYS A 308 -20.93 5.17 -5.09
N LEU A 309 -19.69 5.54 -4.78
CA LEU A 309 -18.98 6.68 -5.37
C LEU A 309 -18.05 6.25 -6.51
N ILE A 310 -18.08 4.97 -6.90
CA ILE A 310 -17.21 4.41 -7.92
C ILE A 310 -18.04 3.53 -8.87
N PRO A 311 -18.11 3.86 -10.17
CA PRO A 311 -17.76 5.16 -10.76
C PRO A 311 -18.74 6.26 -10.34
N PHE A 312 -18.34 7.53 -10.46
CA PHE A 312 -19.20 8.69 -10.23
C PHE A 312 -18.93 9.75 -11.30
N ASP A 313 -19.97 10.46 -11.76
CA ASP A 313 -19.88 11.38 -12.90
C ASP A 313 -18.97 12.59 -12.66
N ASN A 314 -18.81 13.00 -11.40
CA ASN A 314 -17.90 14.08 -11.03
C ASN A 314 -16.47 13.53 -10.83
N GLU A 315 -15.58 13.91 -11.75
CA GLU A 315 -14.18 13.46 -11.79
C GLU A 315 -13.39 13.77 -10.50
N ASP A 316 -13.62 14.93 -9.89
CA ASP A 316 -12.94 15.32 -8.63
C ASP A 316 -13.33 14.41 -7.47
N LEU A 317 -14.63 14.13 -7.32
CA LEU A 317 -15.15 13.22 -6.31
C LEU A 317 -14.69 11.78 -6.56
N LEU A 318 -14.66 11.34 -7.82
CA LEU A 318 -14.14 10.03 -8.20
C LEU A 318 -12.66 9.91 -7.83
N ASN A 319 -11.82 10.86 -8.24
CA ASN A 319 -10.39 10.88 -7.96
C ASN A 319 -10.09 10.82 -6.46
N ILE A 320 -10.71 11.69 -5.66
CA ILE A 320 -10.46 11.70 -4.20
C ILE A 320 -10.98 10.42 -3.53
N SER A 321 -12.05 9.80 -4.05
CA SER A 321 -12.57 8.51 -3.57
C SER A 321 -11.64 7.36 -3.89
N LEU A 322 -11.07 7.32 -5.11
CA LEU A 322 -10.04 6.35 -5.50
C LEU A 322 -8.79 6.50 -4.64
N ARG A 323 -8.33 7.72 -4.37
CA ARG A 323 -7.18 7.97 -3.48
C ARG A 323 -7.45 7.53 -2.04
N LEU A 324 -8.67 7.69 -1.54
CA LEU A 324 -9.04 7.12 -0.24
C LEU A 324 -9.03 5.58 -0.30
N LEU A 325 -9.59 4.96 -1.34
CA LEU A 325 -9.52 3.51 -1.51
C LEU A 325 -8.07 3.01 -1.57
N LEU A 326 -7.17 3.72 -2.23
CA LEU A 326 -5.75 3.38 -2.29
C LEU A 326 -5.12 3.35 -0.88
N ASN A 327 -5.38 4.36 -0.04
CA ASN A 327 -4.91 4.33 1.35
C ASN A 327 -5.47 3.14 2.13
N LEU A 328 -6.71 2.75 1.84
CA LEU A 328 -7.39 1.64 2.51
C LEU A 328 -6.95 0.27 1.97
N SER A 329 -6.47 0.16 0.74
CA SER A 329 -6.06 -1.11 0.14
C SER A 329 -4.74 -1.66 0.68
N PHE A 330 -3.98 -0.88 1.46
CA PHE A 330 -2.87 -1.42 2.25
C PHE A 330 -3.34 -2.41 3.32
N ASP A 331 -4.59 -2.34 3.77
CA ASP A 331 -5.17 -3.27 4.74
C ASP A 331 -5.80 -4.49 4.06
N THR A 332 -5.34 -5.69 4.40
CA THR A 332 -5.82 -6.96 3.83
C THR A 332 -7.32 -7.20 4.06
N GLY A 333 -7.85 -6.82 5.22
CA GLY A 333 -9.27 -6.96 5.53
C GLY A 333 -10.14 -6.05 4.66
N LEU A 334 -9.69 -4.80 4.43
CA LEU A 334 -10.37 -3.86 3.56
C LEU A 334 -10.26 -4.25 2.08
N ARG A 335 -9.13 -4.82 1.62
CA ARG A 335 -9.04 -5.40 0.25
C ARG A 335 -10.05 -6.52 0.04
N SER A 336 -10.15 -7.44 0.99
CA SER A 336 -11.18 -8.49 0.97
C SER A 336 -12.58 -7.88 0.88
N ARG A 337 -12.84 -6.84 1.66
CA ARG A 337 -14.12 -6.13 1.60
C ARG A 337 -14.36 -5.48 0.24
N MET A 338 -13.35 -4.92 -0.43
CA MET A 338 -13.49 -4.31 -1.77
C MET A 338 -13.96 -5.33 -2.80
N VAL A 339 -13.36 -6.53 -2.80
CA VAL A 339 -13.78 -7.61 -3.71
C VAL A 339 -15.20 -8.07 -3.39
N GLN A 340 -15.54 -8.26 -2.10
CA GLN A 340 -16.87 -8.72 -1.66
C GLN A 340 -18.01 -7.78 -2.05
N VAL A 341 -17.78 -6.45 -2.04
CA VAL A 341 -18.81 -5.48 -2.44
C VAL A 341 -18.87 -5.27 -3.96
N GLY A 342 -18.01 -5.92 -4.74
CA GLY A 342 -18.00 -5.82 -6.20
C GLY A 342 -17.27 -4.59 -6.73
N LEU A 343 -16.26 -4.05 -6.03
CA LEU A 343 -15.44 -2.95 -6.55
C LEU A 343 -14.50 -3.40 -7.67
N LEU A 344 -14.04 -4.66 -7.67
CA LEU A 344 -13.06 -5.14 -8.64
C LEU A 344 -13.49 -4.90 -10.11
N PRO A 345 -14.70 -5.33 -10.57
CA PRO A 345 -15.14 -5.06 -11.94
C PRO A 345 -15.29 -3.57 -12.27
N LYS A 346 -15.61 -2.74 -11.28
CA LYS A 346 -15.75 -1.29 -11.47
C LYS A 346 -14.39 -0.62 -11.64
N LEU A 347 -13.41 -1.04 -10.84
CA LEU A 347 -12.03 -0.58 -10.94
C LEU A 347 -11.42 -1.01 -12.27
N THR A 348 -11.58 -2.27 -12.69
CA THR A 348 -11.05 -2.71 -13.99
C THR A 348 -11.63 -1.91 -15.17
N ALA A 349 -12.90 -1.52 -15.10
CA ALA A 349 -13.53 -0.66 -16.11
C ALA A 349 -12.99 0.78 -16.13
N LEU A 350 -12.43 1.28 -15.02
CA LEU A 350 -11.86 2.63 -14.91
C LEU A 350 -10.44 2.74 -15.45
N VAL A 351 -9.75 1.63 -15.69
CA VAL A 351 -8.36 1.63 -16.19
C VAL A 351 -8.22 2.31 -17.55
N THR A 352 -9.28 2.35 -18.37
CA THR A 352 -9.28 3.05 -19.67
C THR A 352 -9.43 4.57 -19.57
N ASN A 353 -9.69 5.09 -18.38
CA ASN A 353 -9.75 6.53 -18.17
C ASN A 353 -8.36 7.02 -17.75
N GLU A 354 -7.64 7.69 -18.67
CA GLU A 354 -6.28 8.20 -18.43
C GLU A 354 -6.14 9.05 -17.17
N ASN A 355 -7.18 9.80 -16.77
CA ASN A 355 -7.13 10.62 -15.55
C ASN A 355 -7.03 9.79 -14.26
N HIS A 356 -7.60 8.57 -14.26
CA HIS A 356 -7.69 7.70 -13.09
C HIS A 356 -6.94 6.38 -13.26
N LYS A 357 -6.34 6.14 -14.43
CA LYS A 357 -5.68 4.89 -14.80
C LYS A 357 -4.64 4.50 -13.75
N GLN A 358 -3.73 5.40 -13.42
CA GLN A 358 -2.64 5.13 -12.48
C GLN A 358 -3.14 4.71 -11.08
N VAL A 359 -3.96 5.56 -10.43
CA VAL A 359 -4.49 5.25 -9.09
C VAL A 359 -5.30 3.95 -9.08
N THR A 360 -6.01 3.66 -10.16
CA THR A 360 -6.79 2.44 -10.33
C THR A 360 -5.88 1.22 -10.43
N LEU A 361 -4.82 1.28 -11.24
CA LEU A 361 -3.83 0.22 -11.36
C LEU A 361 -3.14 -0.07 -10.01
N CYS A 362 -2.78 0.95 -9.23
CA CYS A 362 -2.24 0.75 -7.87
C CYS A 362 -3.20 -0.05 -6.96
N ILE A 363 -4.50 0.28 -6.99
CA ILE A 363 -5.50 -0.43 -6.18
C ILE A 363 -5.64 -1.89 -6.67
N LEU A 364 -5.68 -2.11 -7.99
CA LEU A 364 -5.76 -3.45 -8.57
C LEU A 364 -4.51 -4.28 -8.23
N TYR A 365 -3.33 -3.67 -8.27
CA TYR A 365 -2.08 -4.29 -7.84
C TYR A 365 -2.16 -4.73 -6.37
N HIS A 366 -2.60 -3.85 -5.45
CA HIS A 366 -2.80 -4.23 -4.05
C HIS A 366 -3.78 -5.41 -3.90
N ILE A 367 -4.91 -5.41 -4.62
CA ILE A 367 -5.86 -6.54 -4.59
C ILE A 367 -5.21 -7.83 -5.12
N SER A 368 -4.36 -7.74 -6.14
CA SER A 368 -3.66 -8.91 -6.72
C SER A 368 -2.60 -9.53 -5.81
N MET A 369 -2.14 -8.81 -4.78
CA MET A 369 -1.21 -9.37 -3.78
C MET A 369 -1.84 -10.55 -3.04
N ASP A 370 -3.15 -10.52 -2.78
CA ASP A 370 -3.85 -11.61 -2.11
C ASP A 370 -4.13 -12.76 -3.10
N ASP A 371 -3.50 -13.93 -2.89
CA ASP A 371 -3.65 -15.10 -3.76
C ASP A 371 -5.11 -15.51 -4.02
N GLN A 372 -5.94 -15.43 -2.98
CA GLN A 372 -7.37 -15.75 -3.06
C GLN A 372 -8.14 -14.86 -4.05
N PHE A 373 -7.65 -13.66 -4.37
CA PHE A 373 -8.33 -12.74 -5.29
C PHE A 373 -7.75 -12.74 -6.69
N LYS A 374 -6.55 -13.31 -6.93
CA LYS A 374 -5.95 -13.36 -8.27
C LYS A 374 -6.89 -14.00 -9.30
N LEU A 375 -7.58 -15.08 -8.96
CA LEU A 375 -8.56 -15.74 -9.85
C LEU A 375 -9.76 -14.83 -10.20
N MET A 376 -10.11 -13.87 -9.36
CA MET A 376 -11.24 -12.96 -9.60
C MET A 376 -11.02 -12.04 -10.80
N PHE A 377 -9.75 -11.77 -11.16
CA PHE A 377 -9.41 -10.99 -12.36
C PHE A 377 -9.77 -11.70 -13.67
N ALA A 378 -9.65 -13.04 -13.71
CA ALA A 378 -10.13 -13.83 -14.84
C ALA A 378 -11.66 -13.67 -15.02
N TYR A 379 -12.41 -13.68 -13.92
CA TYR A 379 -13.87 -13.51 -13.95
C TYR A 379 -14.30 -12.07 -14.27
N ALA A 380 -13.48 -11.08 -13.92
CA ALA A 380 -13.70 -9.68 -14.31
C ALA A 380 -13.45 -9.42 -15.80
N ASN A 381 -12.92 -10.40 -16.55
CA ASN A 381 -12.63 -10.32 -17.98
C ASN A 381 -11.72 -9.14 -18.38
N CYS A 382 -10.79 -8.78 -17.50
CA CYS A 382 -9.88 -7.63 -17.67
C CYS A 382 -8.55 -7.99 -18.35
N ILE A 383 -8.15 -9.27 -18.36
CA ILE A 383 -6.87 -9.72 -18.91
C ILE A 383 -6.68 -9.31 -20.39
N PRO A 384 -7.65 -9.53 -21.31
CA PRO A 384 -7.45 -9.15 -22.71
C PRO A 384 -7.30 -7.63 -22.90
N GLN A 385 -8.04 -6.84 -22.12
CA GLN A 385 -7.96 -5.39 -22.13
C GLN A 385 -6.57 -4.91 -21.70
N PHE A 386 -6.05 -5.46 -20.60
CA PHE A 386 -4.72 -5.11 -20.09
C PHE A 386 -3.60 -5.60 -21.02
N MET A 387 -3.78 -6.74 -21.71
CA MET A 387 -2.84 -7.24 -22.72
C MET A 387 -2.76 -6.33 -23.95
N ASN A 388 -3.87 -5.71 -24.36
CA ASN A 388 -3.86 -4.70 -25.41
C ASN A 388 -3.05 -3.47 -24.98
N MET A 389 -3.23 -3.01 -23.74
CA MET A 389 -2.45 -1.89 -23.19
C MET A 389 -0.95 -2.19 -23.18
N LEU A 390 -0.55 -3.40 -22.77
CA LEU A 390 0.85 -3.83 -22.87
C LEU A 390 1.34 -3.80 -24.32
N SER A 391 0.52 -4.22 -25.29
CA SER A 391 0.93 -4.31 -26.70
C SER A 391 1.03 -2.96 -27.41
N GLU A 392 0.25 -1.96 -26.99
CA GLU A 392 0.24 -0.61 -27.56
C GLU A 392 1.53 0.19 -27.23
N CYS A 393 2.21 -0.12 -26.13
CA CYS A 393 3.47 0.52 -25.74
C CYS A 393 4.64 -0.01 -26.59
N VAL A 394 4.85 0.41 -27.84
CA VAL A 394 5.91 -0.17 -28.71
C VAL A 394 7.30 0.46 -28.47
N GLU A 395 7.37 1.71 -27.99
CA GLU A 395 8.62 2.47 -27.82
C GLU A 395 8.80 3.10 -26.42
N GLU A 396 7.74 3.15 -25.60
CA GLU A 396 7.78 3.66 -24.23
C GLU A 396 7.97 2.52 -23.21
N GLN A 397 8.61 2.83 -22.07
CA GLN A 397 8.67 1.92 -20.92
C GLN A 397 7.24 1.52 -20.51
N ILE A 398 7.05 0.25 -20.19
CA ILE A 398 5.76 -0.25 -19.72
C ILE A 398 5.43 0.44 -18.39
N ASP A 399 4.19 0.88 -18.22
CA ASP A 399 3.70 1.40 -16.94
C ASP A 399 4.04 0.41 -15.81
N LEU A 400 4.81 0.85 -14.81
CA LEU A 400 5.29 -0.01 -13.72
C LEU A 400 4.11 -0.67 -12.99
N GLU A 401 3.05 0.09 -12.71
CA GLU A 401 1.86 -0.42 -12.05
C GLU A 401 1.15 -1.51 -12.86
N LEU A 402 1.17 -1.41 -14.20
CA LEU A 402 0.56 -2.40 -15.09
C LEU A 402 1.38 -3.69 -15.12
N ILE A 403 2.71 -3.60 -15.27
CA ILE A 403 3.56 -4.80 -15.28
C ILE A 403 3.59 -5.48 -13.92
N SER A 404 3.67 -4.73 -12.81
CA SER A 404 3.60 -5.28 -11.45
C SER A 404 2.28 -6.01 -11.18
N LEU A 405 1.15 -5.46 -11.64
CA LEU A 405 -0.13 -6.17 -11.61
C LEU A 405 -0.04 -7.48 -12.39
N PHE A 406 0.47 -7.46 -13.62
CA PHE A 406 0.57 -8.66 -14.43
C PHE A 406 1.52 -9.73 -13.89
N ILE A 407 2.62 -9.35 -13.25
CA ILE A 407 3.52 -10.29 -12.56
C ILE A 407 2.72 -11.07 -11.51
N ASN A 408 1.92 -10.38 -10.69
CA ASN A 408 1.05 -11.04 -9.70
C ASN A 408 -0.04 -11.88 -10.36
N LEU A 409 -0.69 -11.39 -11.42
CA LEU A 409 -1.75 -12.14 -12.09
C LEU A 409 -1.22 -13.38 -12.79
N ALA A 410 -0.03 -13.32 -13.38
CA ALA A 410 0.66 -14.44 -14.01
C ALA A 410 0.98 -15.57 -13.02
N ALA A 411 1.09 -15.28 -11.72
CA ALA A 411 1.23 -16.31 -10.68
C ALA A 411 -0.04 -17.16 -10.48
N ASN A 412 -1.16 -16.83 -11.12
CA ASN A 412 -2.37 -17.66 -11.11
C ASN A 412 -2.57 -18.42 -12.42
N LYS A 413 -2.78 -19.74 -12.32
CA LYS A 413 -2.93 -20.65 -13.47
C LYS A 413 -3.97 -20.19 -14.51
N ARG A 414 -5.15 -19.74 -14.08
CA ARG A 414 -6.22 -19.36 -15.03
C ARG A 414 -5.91 -18.03 -15.72
N ASN A 415 -5.34 -17.07 -14.99
CA ASN A 415 -4.89 -15.80 -15.57
C ASN A 415 -3.74 -16.02 -16.55
N ALA A 416 -2.74 -16.84 -16.21
CA ALA A 416 -1.64 -17.20 -17.10
C ALA A 416 -2.15 -17.81 -18.42
N GLN A 417 -3.14 -18.70 -18.35
CA GLN A 417 -3.78 -19.24 -19.56
C GLN A 417 -4.41 -18.14 -20.42
N LEU A 418 -5.15 -17.20 -19.81
CA LEU A 418 -5.77 -16.07 -20.53
C LEU A 418 -4.72 -15.14 -21.15
N ILE A 419 -3.61 -14.89 -20.45
CA ILE A 419 -2.47 -14.10 -20.96
C ILE A 419 -1.85 -14.76 -22.19
N CYS A 420 -1.76 -16.09 -22.20
CA CYS A 420 -1.20 -16.87 -23.30
C CYS A 420 -2.17 -17.10 -24.48
N GLU A 421 -3.44 -16.71 -24.39
CA GLU A 421 -4.40 -16.95 -25.48
C GLU A 421 -3.96 -16.25 -26.79
N GLY A 422 -4.17 -16.93 -27.92
CA GLY A 422 -3.72 -16.44 -29.23
C GLY A 422 -2.20 -16.37 -29.35
N SER A 423 -1.67 -15.21 -29.74
CA SER A 423 -0.22 -14.93 -29.85
C SER A 423 0.34 -14.19 -28.63
N GLY A 424 -0.35 -14.26 -27.48
CA GLY A 424 0.00 -13.49 -26.28
C GLY A 424 1.42 -13.77 -25.79
N LEU A 425 1.77 -15.04 -25.56
CA LEU A 425 3.11 -15.44 -25.11
C LEU A 425 4.20 -15.05 -26.11
N GLU A 426 3.97 -15.29 -27.40
CA GLU A 426 4.90 -14.94 -28.48
C GLU A 426 5.22 -13.43 -28.49
N THR A 427 4.19 -12.60 -28.33
CA THR A 427 4.31 -11.14 -28.33
C THR A 427 5.12 -10.66 -27.12
N LEU A 428 4.82 -11.21 -25.94
CA LEU A 428 5.54 -10.89 -24.69
C LEU A 428 7.02 -11.31 -24.78
N LEU A 429 7.31 -12.54 -25.20
CA LEU A 429 8.69 -13.05 -25.34
C LEU A 429 9.49 -12.24 -26.35
N LYS A 430 8.95 -11.97 -27.55
CA LYS A 430 9.64 -11.16 -28.56
C LYS A 430 9.99 -9.78 -28.02
N ARG A 431 9.10 -9.17 -27.26
CA ARG A 431 9.34 -7.87 -26.63
C ARG A 431 10.38 -7.97 -25.52
N ALA A 432 10.22 -8.90 -24.58
CA ALA A 432 11.14 -9.07 -23.44
C ALA A 432 12.57 -9.31 -23.92
N LEU A 433 12.76 -10.20 -24.90
CA LEU A 433 14.07 -10.51 -25.48
C LEU A 433 14.66 -9.35 -26.27
N LYS A 434 13.83 -8.59 -27.00
CA LYS A 434 14.28 -7.43 -27.78
C LYS A 434 14.68 -6.25 -26.88
N CYS A 435 13.90 -5.99 -25.85
CA CYS A 435 14.08 -4.85 -24.94
C CYS A 435 14.97 -5.18 -23.74
N LYS A 436 15.27 -6.46 -23.50
CA LYS A 436 15.99 -6.95 -22.31
C LYS A 436 15.33 -6.49 -21.01
N ASP A 437 14.00 -6.56 -20.98
CA ASP A 437 13.18 -6.06 -19.86
C ASP A 437 13.03 -7.15 -18.76
N PRO A 438 13.64 -6.97 -17.57
CA PRO A 438 13.59 -7.95 -16.50
C PRO A 438 12.17 -8.18 -15.96
N LEU A 439 11.36 -7.12 -15.82
CA LEU A 439 10.01 -7.23 -15.26
C LEU A 439 9.06 -7.98 -16.20
N LEU A 440 9.19 -7.73 -17.51
CA LEU A 440 8.44 -8.49 -18.50
C LEU A 440 8.88 -9.95 -18.52
N MET A 441 10.18 -10.21 -18.38
CA MET A 441 10.70 -11.57 -18.30
C MET A 441 10.24 -12.28 -17.00
N LYS A 442 10.14 -11.57 -15.89
CA LYS A 442 9.59 -12.07 -14.61
C LYS A 442 8.12 -12.47 -14.74
N MET A 443 7.32 -11.67 -15.42
CA MET A 443 5.94 -12.04 -15.77
C MET A 443 5.92 -13.34 -16.58
N ILE A 444 6.81 -13.48 -17.58
CA ILE A 444 6.92 -14.68 -18.41
C ILE A 444 7.38 -15.90 -17.61
N ARG A 445 8.31 -15.73 -16.67
CA ARG A 445 8.71 -16.76 -15.71
C ARG A 445 7.53 -17.25 -14.87
N ASN A 446 6.70 -16.32 -14.37
CA ASN A 446 5.48 -16.66 -13.65
C ASN A 446 4.46 -17.39 -14.51
N ILE A 447 4.47 -17.22 -15.83
CA ILE A 447 3.65 -18.03 -16.73
C ILE A 447 4.21 -19.45 -16.85
N SER A 448 5.54 -19.60 -16.97
CA SER A 448 6.20 -20.89 -17.23
C SER A 448 6.12 -21.89 -16.07
N GLN A 449 5.85 -21.43 -14.85
CA GLN A 449 5.70 -22.30 -13.69
C GLN A 449 4.43 -23.18 -13.72
N HIS A 450 3.39 -22.77 -14.46
CA HIS A 450 2.11 -23.49 -14.46
C HIS A 450 2.16 -24.74 -15.32
N ASP A 451 1.88 -25.89 -14.71
CA ASP A 451 1.81 -27.18 -15.41
C ASP A 451 0.70 -27.26 -16.47
N ASN A 452 0.83 -28.27 -17.35
CA ASN A 452 0.00 -28.59 -18.52
C ASN A 452 0.44 -27.89 -19.82
N ALA A 453 -0.52 -27.61 -20.70
CA ALA A 453 -0.33 -27.04 -22.04
C ALA A 453 0.46 -25.72 -22.04
N THR A 454 0.47 -24.95 -20.95
CA THR A 454 1.18 -23.67 -20.87
C THR A 454 2.69 -23.83 -21.02
N LYS A 455 3.31 -24.84 -20.37
CA LYS A 455 4.75 -25.13 -20.54
C LYS A 455 5.09 -25.50 -21.98
N CYS A 456 4.23 -26.28 -22.64
CA CYS A 456 4.44 -26.69 -24.04
C CYS A 456 4.49 -25.50 -25.01
N LEU A 457 3.87 -24.35 -24.68
CA LEU A 457 3.93 -23.15 -25.51
C LEU A 457 5.35 -22.56 -25.60
N PHE A 458 6.24 -22.88 -24.64
CA PHE A 458 7.61 -22.39 -24.62
C PHE A 458 8.56 -23.16 -25.55
N THR A 459 8.15 -24.32 -26.08
CA THR A 459 9.03 -25.26 -26.81
C THR A 459 9.81 -24.58 -27.94
N GLU A 460 9.17 -23.70 -28.70
CA GLU A 460 9.80 -23.01 -29.84
C GLU A 460 10.77 -21.89 -29.40
N TYR A 461 10.69 -21.44 -28.15
CA TYR A 461 11.44 -20.29 -27.62
C TYR A 461 12.59 -20.68 -26.68
N ILE A 462 12.75 -21.96 -26.32
CA ILE A 462 13.83 -22.41 -25.43
C ILE A 462 15.21 -22.04 -26.00
N GLY A 463 15.39 -22.16 -27.32
CA GLY A 463 16.64 -21.77 -27.97
C GLY A 463 16.92 -20.27 -27.89
N ASP A 464 15.87 -19.43 -27.97
CA ASP A 464 16.02 -17.98 -27.87
C ASP A 464 16.33 -17.54 -26.44
N LEU A 465 15.69 -18.16 -25.44
CA LEU A 465 15.97 -17.94 -24.02
C LEU A 465 17.38 -18.39 -23.65
N ALA A 466 17.78 -19.60 -24.04
CA ALA A 466 19.12 -20.13 -23.77
C ALA A 466 20.22 -19.29 -24.45
N ALA A 467 19.92 -18.67 -25.59
CA ALA A 467 20.86 -17.75 -26.25
C ALA A 467 21.17 -16.49 -25.43
N GLN A 468 20.31 -16.12 -24.48
CA GLN A 468 20.49 -14.96 -23.61
C GLN A 468 21.36 -15.26 -22.39
N ILE A 469 21.61 -16.53 -22.04
CA ILE A 469 22.40 -16.88 -20.85
C ILE A 469 23.89 -16.64 -21.14
N ARG A 470 24.34 -15.40 -20.92
CA ARG A 470 25.70 -14.91 -21.22
C ARG A 470 26.18 -13.97 -20.12
N TYR A 471 27.48 -13.93 -19.88
CA TYR A 471 28.09 -13.09 -18.83
C TYR A 471 27.98 -11.58 -19.07
N GLU A 472 27.70 -11.12 -20.30
CA GLU A 472 27.62 -9.68 -20.60
C GLU A 472 26.23 -9.07 -20.36
N GLU A 473 25.23 -9.90 -20.09
CA GLU A 473 23.85 -9.45 -19.90
C GLU A 473 23.61 -8.99 -18.46
N GLU A 474 22.58 -8.19 -18.25
CA GLU A 474 22.18 -7.72 -16.92
C GLU A 474 21.69 -8.88 -16.05
N GLU A 475 22.17 -8.93 -14.80
CA GLU A 475 21.96 -10.05 -13.89
C GLU A 475 20.47 -10.30 -13.62
N GLU A 476 19.68 -9.26 -13.36
CA GLU A 476 18.23 -9.36 -13.17
C GLU A 476 17.53 -10.01 -14.38
N PHE A 477 17.87 -9.60 -15.59
CA PHE A 477 17.30 -10.19 -16.81
C PHE A 477 17.73 -11.65 -17.01
N LEU A 478 18.99 -11.97 -16.69
CA LEU A 478 19.53 -13.31 -16.75
C LEU A 478 18.85 -14.26 -15.78
N ILE A 479 18.63 -13.82 -14.53
CA ILE A 479 17.91 -14.57 -13.49
C ILE A 479 16.53 -14.98 -14.02
N GLU A 480 15.79 -14.04 -14.60
CA GLU A 480 14.44 -14.32 -15.09
C GLU A 480 14.43 -15.22 -16.35
N CYS A 481 15.43 -15.09 -17.24
CA CYS A 481 15.62 -16.02 -18.36
C CYS A 481 15.95 -17.43 -17.89
N LEU A 482 16.89 -17.56 -16.95
CA LEU A 482 17.36 -18.84 -16.41
C LEU A 482 16.24 -19.52 -15.61
N GLY A 483 15.57 -18.77 -14.73
CA GLY A 483 14.41 -19.26 -13.98
C GLY A 483 13.24 -19.66 -14.89
N THR A 484 13.05 -18.96 -16.02
CA THR A 484 12.06 -19.38 -17.02
C THR A 484 12.41 -20.74 -17.60
N LEU A 485 13.67 -20.98 -17.99
CA LEU A 485 14.14 -22.28 -18.48
C LEU A 485 14.04 -23.36 -17.40
N ALA A 486 14.43 -23.03 -16.17
CA ALA A 486 14.40 -23.93 -15.03
C ALA A 486 12.98 -24.39 -14.66
N ASN A 487 11.95 -23.62 -15.02
CA ASN A 487 10.55 -24.03 -14.86
C ASN A 487 10.08 -25.07 -15.89
N LEU A 488 10.76 -25.22 -17.03
CA LEU A 488 10.28 -26.01 -18.18
C LEU A 488 10.61 -27.51 -18.05
N THR A 489 9.78 -28.24 -17.33
CA THR A 489 9.88 -29.71 -17.24
C THR A 489 9.17 -30.40 -18.42
N ILE A 490 9.65 -30.22 -19.65
CA ILE A 490 9.05 -30.77 -20.89
C ILE A 490 9.73 -32.09 -21.27
N SER A 491 9.01 -33.22 -21.21
CA SER A 491 9.57 -34.57 -21.42
C SER A 491 10.14 -34.83 -22.82
N GLU A 492 9.64 -34.14 -23.84
CA GLU A 492 10.05 -34.32 -25.24
C GLU A 492 11.25 -33.43 -25.63
N MET A 493 11.71 -32.59 -24.70
CA MET A 493 12.77 -31.62 -24.96
C MET A 493 14.16 -32.25 -24.89
N ASN A 494 14.99 -31.99 -25.89
CA ASN A 494 16.40 -32.41 -25.88
C ASN A 494 17.25 -31.35 -25.17
N TRP A 495 17.37 -31.47 -23.84
CA TRP A 495 18.18 -30.58 -23.02
C TRP A 495 19.69 -30.70 -23.30
N GLU A 496 20.17 -31.88 -23.71
CA GLU A 496 21.57 -32.10 -24.08
C GLU A 496 21.99 -31.17 -25.24
N LEU A 497 21.14 -31.06 -26.26
CA LEU A 497 21.38 -30.15 -27.38
C LEU A 497 21.40 -28.68 -26.92
N VAL A 498 20.56 -28.29 -25.97
CA VAL A 498 20.54 -26.92 -25.43
C VAL A 498 21.84 -26.63 -24.67
N LEU A 499 22.20 -27.51 -23.73
CA LEU A 499 23.41 -27.37 -22.90
C LEU A 499 24.68 -27.29 -23.75
N THR A 500 24.78 -28.11 -24.80
CA THR A 500 25.92 -28.14 -25.72
C THR A 500 25.95 -26.93 -26.65
N LYS A 501 24.83 -26.62 -27.32
CA LYS A 501 24.76 -25.53 -28.32
C LYS A 501 25.02 -24.16 -27.72
N TYR A 502 24.53 -23.91 -26.49
CA TYR A 502 24.68 -22.62 -25.82
C TYR A 502 25.80 -22.61 -24.77
N ASN A 503 26.56 -23.70 -24.65
CA ASN A 503 27.71 -23.81 -23.75
C ASN A 503 27.38 -23.44 -22.28
N LEU A 504 26.28 -24.01 -21.76
CA LEU A 504 25.75 -23.65 -20.44
C LEU A 504 26.51 -24.33 -19.29
N ILE A 505 27.17 -25.46 -19.52
CA ILE A 505 27.90 -26.19 -18.46
C ILE A 505 29.03 -25.36 -17.85
N PRO A 506 29.93 -24.69 -18.63
CA PRO A 506 30.91 -23.78 -18.04
C PRO A 506 30.28 -22.60 -17.31
N PHE A 507 29.13 -22.10 -17.78
CA PHE A 507 28.40 -21.02 -17.12
C PHE A 507 27.93 -21.44 -15.73
N PHE A 508 27.31 -22.63 -15.61
CA PHE A 508 26.90 -23.17 -14.31
C PHE A 508 28.09 -23.35 -13.37
N LYS A 509 29.18 -23.96 -13.87
CA LYS A 509 30.38 -24.18 -13.06
C LYS A 509 31.04 -22.90 -12.57
N HIS A 510 30.92 -21.81 -13.33
CA HIS A 510 31.42 -20.51 -12.90
C HIS A 510 30.60 -19.98 -11.72
N HIS A 511 29.27 -19.97 -11.82
CA HIS A 511 28.38 -19.40 -10.83
C HIS A 511 28.20 -20.27 -9.58
N LEU A 512 28.42 -21.59 -9.66
CA LEU A 512 28.41 -22.48 -8.49
C LEU A 512 29.58 -22.26 -7.51
N LYS A 513 30.59 -21.47 -7.88
CA LYS A 513 31.71 -21.20 -6.97
C LYS A 513 31.27 -20.22 -5.88
N PRO A 514 31.45 -20.56 -4.60
CA PRO A 514 31.03 -19.70 -3.50
C PRO A 514 31.60 -18.27 -3.61
N GLY A 515 30.73 -17.27 -3.48
CA GLY A 515 31.09 -15.86 -3.46
C GLY A 515 31.41 -15.20 -4.81
N LEU A 516 31.11 -15.86 -5.95
CA LEU A 516 31.29 -15.27 -7.29
C LEU A 516 30.05 -14.59 -7.87
N ALA A 517 28.86 -14.92 -7.39
CA ALA A 517 27.58 -14.37 -7.86
C ALA A 517 26.66 -14.14 -6.65
N GLU A 518 25.59 -13.36 -6.85
CA GLU A 518 24.56 -13.18 -5.82
C GLU A 518 23.74 -14.46 -5.64
N ASP A 519 23.20 -14.65 -4.44
CA ASP A 519 22.53 -15.90 -4.06
C ASP A 519 21.35 -16.24 -4.98
N ASP A 520 20.61 -15.23 -5.46
CA ASP A 520 19.49 -15.39 -6.41
C ASP A 520 19.96 -16.04 -7.72
N MET A 521 21.09 -15.59 -8.29
CA MET A 521 21.65 -16.18 -9.52
C MET A 521 22.13 -17.61 -9.28
N ILE A 522 22.82 -17.86 -8.17
CA ILE A 522 23.31 -19.20 -7.83
C ILE A 522 22.13 -20.17 -7.68
N LEU A 523 21.07 -19.74 -7.00
CA LEU A 523 19.89 -20.55 -6.77
C LEU A 523 19.22 -20.92 -8.10
N GLU A 524 19.05 -19.98 -9.03
CA GLU A 524 18.51 -20.30 -10.36
C GLU A 524 19.39 -21.29 -11.15
N VAL A 525 20.72 -21.19 -11.02
CA VAL A 525 21.65 -22.16 -11.61
C VAL A 525 21.42 -23.56 -11.02
N VAL A 526 21.29 -23.67 -9.69
CA VAL A 526 21.01 -24.95 -9.02
C VAL A 526 19.68 -25.54 -9.48
N ILE A 527 18.61 -24.73 -9.54
CA ILE A 527 17.29 -25.18 -10.00
C ILE A 527 17.36 -25.63 -11.46
N MET A 528 18.07 -24.88 -12.33
CA MET A 528 18.27 -25.26 -13.72
C MET A 528 19.01 -26.59 -13.87
N ILE A 529 20.06 -26.83 -13.07
CA ILE A 529 20.77 -28.12 -13.04
C ILE A 529 19.81 -29.24 -12.63
N GLY A 530 18.97 -29.03 -11.62
CA GLY A 530 17.94 -29.98 -11.21
C GLY A 530 16.98 -30.32 -12.34
N THR A 531 16.51 -29.31 -13.08
CA THR A 531 15.59 -29.48 -14.22
C THR A 531 16.22 -30.28 -15.36
N VAL A 532 17.45 -29.97 -15.77
CA VAL A 532 18.10 -30.74 -16.85
C VAL A 532 18.56 -32.12 -16.39
N SER A 533 18.76 -32.34 -15.08
CA SER A 533 19.09 -33.66 -14.53
C SER A 533 17.96 -34.67 -14.64
N LEU A 534 16.75 -34.25 -15.05
CA LEU A 534 15.68 -35.18 -15.41
C LEU A 534 16.02 -35.99 -16.68
N ASP A 535 16.85 -35.44 -17.56
CA ASP A 535 17.27 -36.09 -18.80
C ASP A 535 18.54 -36.95 -18.58
N PRO A 536 18.52 -38.25 -18.94
CA PRO A 536 19.66 -39.14 -18.71
C PRO A 536 20.96 -38.72 -19.42
N CYS A 537 20.88 -38.15 -20.63
CA CYS A 537 22.06 -37.68 -21.35
C CYS A 537 22.67 -36.46 -20.66
N CYS A 538 21.84 -35.53 -20.18
CA CYS A 538 22.29 -34.39 -19.40
C CYS A 538 22.92 -34.81 -18.07
N ALA A 539 22.33 -35.75 -17.34
CA ALA A 539 22.90 -36.30 -16.12
C ALA A 539 24.32 -36.84 -16.37
N SER A 540 24.51 -37.63 -17.43
CA SER A 540 25.82 -38.11 -17.87
C SER A 540 26.83 -36.98 -18.12
N MET A 541 26.42 -35.92 -18.82
CA MET A 541 27.27 -34.75 -19.07
C MET A 541 27.64 -34.00 -17.78
N LEU A 542 26.70 -33.87 -16.84
CA LEU A 542 26.90 -33.19 -15.55
C LEU A 542 27.89 -33.96 -14.65
N ALA A 543 27.80 -35.29 -14.63
CA ALA A 543 28.76 -36.15 -13.94
C ALA A 543 30.19 -35.92 -14.45
N LYS A 544 30.38 -35.90 -15.78
CA LYS A 544 31.70 -35.78 -16.43
C LYS A 544 32.30 -34.37 -16.39
N SER A 545 31.51 -33.34 -16.10
CA SER A 545 31.95 -31.93 -16.12
C SER A 545 32.39 -31.38 -14.77
N GLY A 546 32.26 -32.17 -13.71
CA GLY A 546 32.61 -31.79 -12.34
C GLY A 546 31.61 -30.82 -11.72
N ILE A 547 30.33 -30.91 -12.11
CA ILE A 547 29.24 -30.16 -11.47
C ILE A 547 28.92 -30.73 -10.08
N ILE A 548 28.94 -32.07 -9.91
CA ILE A 548 28.67 -32.71 -8.60
C ILE A 548 29.63 -32.20 -7.51
N PRO A 549 30.97 -32.19 -7.71
CA PRO A 549 31.88 -31.59 -6.74
C PRO A 549 31.61 -30.11 -6.45
N ALA A 550 31.24 -29.32 -7.47
CA ALA A 550 30.92 -27.90 -7.30
C ALA A 550 29.65 -27.70 -6.46
N LEU A 551 28.63 -28.54 -6.64
CA LEU A 551 27.42 -28.53 -5.81
C LEU A 551 27.73 -28.92 -4.35
N ILE A 552 28.63 -29.85 -4.11
CA ILE A 552 29.06 -30.23 -2.75
C ILE A 552 29.83 -29.08 -2.08
N GLU A 553 30.73 -28.42 -2.82
CA GLU A 553 31.45 -27.25 -2.33
C GLU A 553 30.48 -26.11 -1.97
N LEU A 554 29.47 -25.86 -2.81
CA LEU A 554 28.42 -24.89 -2.54
C LEU A 554 27.56 -25.29 -1.34
N LEU A 555 27.15 -26.56 -1.24
CA LEU A 555 26.38 -27.09 -0.11
C LEU A 555 27.13 -26.88 1.20
N ASN A 556 28.43 -27.13 1.22
CA ASN A 556 29.27 -26.90 2.40
C ASN A 556 29.45 -25.42 2.74
N ALA A 557 29.42 -24.54 1.75
CA ALA A 557 29.50 -23.10 1.97
C ALA A 557 28.17 -22.51 2.49
N GLN A 558 27.03 -23.06 2.05
CA GLN A 558 25.67 -22.56 2.35
C GLN A 558 24.87 -23.51 3.27
N GLN A 559 25.53 -24.20 4.22
CA GLN A 559 24.87 -25.17 5.12
C GLN A 559 23.84 -24.53 6.07
N GLU A 560 23.94 -23.22 6.31
CA GLU A 560 23.02 -22.48 7.19
C GLU A 560 21.77 -21.96 6.45
N ASP A 561 21.72 -22.08 5.12
CA ASP A 561 20.59 -21.66 4.30
C ASP A 561 19.76 -22.87 3.85
N ASP A 562 18.60 -23.04 4.48
CA ASP A 562 17.65 -24.12 4.21
C ASP A 562 17.24 -24.21 2.74
N GLU A 563 17.14 -23.09 2.01
CA GLU A 563 16.71 -23.08 0.61
C GLU A 563 17.81 -23.64 -0.29
N PHE A 564 19.06 -23.21 -0.10
CA PHE A 564 20.20 -23.80 -0.81
C PHE A 564 20.34 -25.29 -0.51
N VAL A 565 20.25 -25.68 0.76
CA VAL A 565 20.31 -27.08 1.17
C VAL A 565 19.20 -27.87 0.47
N CYS A 566 17.95 -27.39 0.52
CA CYS A 566 16.82 -28.06 -0.10
C CYS A 566 16.98 -28.21 -1.61
N GLN A 567 17.35 -27.15 -2.34
CA GLN A 567 17.50 -27.21 -3.80
C GLN A 567 18.67 -28.10 -4.22
N ILE A 568 19.82 -28.03 -3.54
CA ILE A 568 20.97 -28.88 -3.88
C ILE A 568 20.65 -30.35 -3.59
N VAL A 569 20.00 -30.67 -2.47
CA VAL A 569 19.54 -32.04 -2.19
C VAL A 569 18.52 -32.49 -3.24
N TYR A 570 17.62 -31.62 -3.69
CA TYR A 570 16.72 -31.94 -4.80
C TYR A 570 17.47 -32.24 -6.10
N VAL A 571 18.58 -31.54 -6.41
CA VAL A 571 19.44 -31.91 -7.54
C VAL A 571 20.00 -33.32 -7.36
N PHE A 572 20.51 -33.66 -6.16
CA PHE A 572 21.00 -35.02 -5.89
C PHE A 572 19.90 -36.07 -5.99
N TYR A 573 18.69 -35.78 -5.49
CA TYR A 573 17.51 -36.62 -5.67
C TYR A 573 17.26 -36.94 -7.14
N GLN A 574 17.33 -35.94 -8.04
CA GLN A 574 17.18 -36.18 -9.47
C GLN A 574 18.34 -37.00 -10.05
N MET A 575 19.57 -36.71 -9.62
CA MET A 575 20.77 -37.37 -10.11
C MET A 575 20.88 -38.84 -9.69
N VAL A 576 20.38 -39.26 -8.52
CA VAL A 576 20.50 -40.66 -8.06
C VAL A 576 19.66 -41.65 -8.89
N PHE A 577 18.71 -41.17 -9.70
CA PHE A 577 17.98 -42.02 -10.64
C PHE A 577 18.83 -42.50 -11.83
N HIS A 578 19.91 -41.79 -12.16
CA HIS A 578 20.77 -42.13 -13.30
C HIS A 578 22.06 -42.77 -12.84
N GLN A 579 22.45 -43.87 -13.49
CA GLN A 579 23.60 -44.67 -13.05
C GLN A 579 24.92 -43.87 -13.02
N GLU A 580 25.24 -43.10 -14.06
CA GLU A 580 26.53 -42.39 -14.13
C GLU A 580 26.70 -41.34 -13.03
N THR A 581 25.64 -40.60 -12.68
CA THR A 581 25.67 -39.62 -11.58
C THR A 581 25.58 -40.30 -10.22
N ARG A 582 24.80 -41.36 -10.10
CA ARG A 582 24.70 -42.15 -8.86
C ARG A 582 26.04 -42.77 -8.49
N ASP A 583 26.78 -43.32 -9.44
CA ASP A 583 28.09 -43.92 -9.19
C ASP A 583 29.06 -42.88 -8.61
N VAL A 584 29.08 -41.66 -9.17
CA VAL A 584 29.88 -40.55 -8.63
C VAL A 584 29.41 -40.17 -7.21
N ILE A 585 28.10 -39.97 -7.01
CA ILE A 585 27.54 -39.58 -5.71
C ILE A 585 27.86 -40.63 -4.62
N ILE A 586 27.68 -41.92 -4.91
CA ILE A 586 27.83 -42.99 -3.92
C ILE A 586 29.30 -43.34 -3.67
N GLN A 587 30.12 -43.43 -4.74
CA GLN A 587 31.47 -44.00 -4.66
C GLN A 587 32.55 -42.93 -4.51
N GLU A 588 32.35 -41.73 -5.05
CA GLU A 588 33.39 -40.69 -5.12
C GLU A 588 33.16 -39.53 -4.15
N THR A 589 32.02 -39.50 -3.43
CA THR A 589 31.66 -38.37 -2.56
C THR A 589 31.18 -38.77 -1.18
N GLN A 590 31.05 -37.77 -0.28
CA GLN A 590 30.50 -37.93 1.07
C GLN A 590 29.01 -37.55 1.15
N VAL A 591 28.33 -37.38 0.01
CA VAL A 591 26.92 -36.98 -0.04
C VAL A 591 26.02 -37.94 0.74
N PRO A 592 26.15 -39.28 0.65
CA PRO A 592 25.28 -40.17 1.44
C PRO A 592 25.40 -39.98 2.95
N ALA A 593 26.61 -39.73 3.48
CA ALA A 593 26.81 -39.43 4.90
C ALA A 593 26.15 -38.09 5.28
N TYR A 594 26.35 -37.06 4.47
CA TYR A 594 25.74 -35.75 4.71
C TYR A 594 24.21 -35.80 4.68
N LEU A 595 23.63 -36.57 3.75
CA LEU A 595 22.18 -36.77 3.68
C LEU A 595 21.63 -37.48 4.93
N ILE A 596 22.38 -38.40 5.53
CA ILE A 596 22.02 -39.05 6.81
C ILE A 596 21.94 -38.01 7.94
N ASP A 597 22.89 -37.07 7.99
CA ASP A 597 22.86 -35.98 8.98
C ASP A 597 21.61 -35.10 8.78
N LEU A 598 21.27 -34.79 7.52
CA LEU A 598 20.09 -33.99 7.16
C LEU A 598 18.74 -34.69 7.34
N MET A 599 18.70 -36.00 7.58
CA MET A 599 17.46 -36.70 7.93
C MET A 599 16.78 -36.12 9.19
N HIS A 600 17.57 -35.46 10.03
CA HIS A 600 17.15 -34.89 11.30
C HIS A 600 16.99 -33.37 11.22
N ASP A 601 17.00 -32.80 10.02
CA ASP A 601 16.94 -31.36 9.81
C ASP A 601 15.65 -30.76 10.41
N LYS A 602 15.71 -29.48 10.82
CA LYS A 602 14.55 -28.78 11.37
C LYS A 602 13.48 -28.56 10.30
N ASN A 603 13.90 -28.35 9.05
CA ASN A 603 13.05 -28.13 7.91
C ASN A 603 12.42 -29.45 7.43
N SER A 604 11.09 -29.51 7.40
CA SER A 604 10.38 -30.73 7.04
C SER A 604 10.58 -31.16 5.60
N GLU A 605 10.85 -30.24 4.68
CA GLU A 605 11.03 -30.56 3.28
C GLU A 605 12.43 -31.06 2.98
N VAL A 606 13.45 -30.45 3.59
CA VAL A 606 14.83 -30.98 3.56
C VAL A 606 14.82 -32.44 4.02
N ARG A 607 14.17 -32.74 5.14
CA ARG A 607 14.02 -34.13 5.62
C ARG A 607 13.35 -35.04 4.58
N LYS A 608 12.22 -34.62 4.00
CA LYS A 608 11.50 -35.43 3.00
C LYS A 608 12.35 -35.71 1.76
N VAL A 609 13.01 -34.71 1.19
CA VAL A 609 13.83 -34.90 -0.01
C VAL A 609 15.08 -35.71 0.30
N CYS A 610 15.70 -35.52 1.47
CA CYS A 610 16.80 -36.35 1.94
C CYS A 610 16.38 -37.81 2.10
N ASP A 611 15.28 -38.07 2.81
CA ASP A 611 14.76 -39.43 3.06
C ASP A 611 14.51 -40.18 1.76
N ASN A 612 13.85 -39.55 0.78
CA ASN A 612 13.58 -40.15 -0.53
C ASN A 612 14.88 -40.42 -1.31
N THR A 613 15.86 -39.52 -1.20
CA THR A 613 17.17 -39.69 -1.87
C THR A 613 17.92 -40.87 -1.28
N LEU A 614 17.95 -40.98 0.05
CA LEU A 614 18.58 -42.09 0.77
C LEU A 614 17.92 -43.43 0.49
N GLU A 615 16.59 -43.47 0.31
CA GLU A 615 15.88 -44.69 -0.09
C GLU A 615 16.36 -45.20 -1.45
N ILE A 616 16.50 -44.31 -2.44
CA ILE A 616 17.01 -44.68 -3.76
C ILE A 616 18.47 -45.16 -3.66
N ILE A 617 19.30 -44.51 -2.84
CA ILE A 617 20.69 -44.94 -2.60
C ILE A 617 20.72 -46.34 -1.96
N ALA A 618 19.91 -46.58 -0.93
CA ALA A 618 19.84 -47.85 -0.21
C ALA A 618 19.38 -49.02 -1.11
N GLU A 619 18.54 -48.75 -2.11
CA GLU A 619 18.13 -49.75 -3.11
C GLU A 619 19.27 -50.15 -4.07
N HIS A 620 20.27 -49.30 -4.27
CA HIS A 620 21.30 -49.48 -5.29
C HIS A 620 22.71 -49.76 -4.73
N ASP A 621 22.94 -49.57 -3.44
CA ASP A 621 24.20 -49.89 -2.77
C ASP A 621 23.94 -50.61 -1.43
N GLU A 622 24.44 -51.84 -1.29
CA GLU A 622 24.17 -52.69 -0.12
C GLU A 622 24.87 -52.19 1.15
N GLU A 623 26.05 -51.58 1.02
CA GLU A 623 26.82 -51.09 2.18
C GLU A 623 26.16 -49.84 2.76
N TRP A 624 25.83 -48.88 1.91
CA TRP A 624 25.04 -47.71 2.29
C TRP A 624 23.64 -48.08 2.73
N GLY A 625 23.00 -49.08 2.11
CA GLY A 625 21.70 -49.58 2.53
C GLY A 625 21.69 -50.05 4.00
N LYS A 626 22.71 -50.80 4.42
CA LYS A 626 22.88 -51.22 5.82
C LYS A 626 23.12 -50.03 6.76
N LYS A 627 23.97 -49.08 6.37
CA LYS A 627 24.26 -47.87 7.16
C LYS A 627 23.02 -46.99 7.34
N ILE A 628 22.30 -46.70 6.26
CA ILE A 628 21.07 -45.90 6.26
C ILE A 628 20.00 -46.58 7.11
N GLN A 629 19.83 -47.91 6.99
CA GLN A 629 18.87 -48.66 7.80
C GLN A 629 19.24 -48.64 9.29
N SER A 630 20.53 -48.80 9.62
CA SER A 630 21.04 -48.70 10.99
C SER A 630 20.72 -47.34 11.61
N GLU A 631 21.01 -46.25 10.89
CA GLU A 631 20.74 -44.89 11.38
C GLU A 631 19.24 -44.59 11.49
N LYS A 632 18.42 -45.01 10.51
CA LYS A 632 16.95 -44.95 10.61
C LYS A 632 16.44 -45.70 11.84
N PHE A 633 17.01 -46.87 12.14
CA PHE A 633 16.65 -47.66 13.32
C PHE A 633 17.07 -46.97 14.62
N ARG A 634 18.31 -46.46 14.70
CA ARG A 634 18.83 -45.72 15.86
C ARG A 634 17.94 -44.54 16.18
N TRP A 635 17.55 -43.80 15.16
CA TRP A 635 16.69 -42.65 15.31
C TRP A 635 15.30 -43.03 15.82
N HIS A 636 14.63 -43.97 15.14
CA HIS A 636 13.29 -44.43 15.51
C HIS A 636 13.25 -44.93 16.96
N ASN A 637 14.33 -45.57 17.41
CA ASN A 637 14.44 -46.18 18.73
C ASN A 637 15.33 -45.37 19.69
N SER A 638 15.63 -44.10 19.41
CA SER A 638 16.63 -43.31 20.16
C SER A 638 16.32 -43.21 21.66
N GLN A 639 15.05 -43.04 22.03
CA GLN A 639 14.61 -43.06 23.42
C GLN A 639 14.82 -44.42 24.09
N TRP A 640 14.56 -45.51 23.36
CA TRP A 640 14.78 -46.87 23.84
C TRP A 640 16.27 -47.17 24.00
N LEU A 641 17.08 -46.79 23.01
CA LEU A 641 18.54 -46.95 23.06
C LEU A 641 19.14 -46.20 24.25
N MET A 642 18.75 -44.94 24.50
CA MET A 642 19.20 -44.21 25.71
C MET A 642 18.77 -44.91 27.01
N MET A 643 17.59 -45.53 27.05
CA MET A 643 17.17 -46.29 28.24
C MET A 643 17.99 -47.56 28.44
N VAL A 644 18.33 -48.27 27.35
CA VAL A 644 19.14 -49.49 27.38
C VAL A 644 20.60 -49.19 27.75
N GLU A 645 21.18 -48.13 27.20
CA GLU A 645 22.54 -47.68 27.56
C GLU A 645 22.63 -47.23 29.03
N ASN A 646 21.64 -46.48 29.51
CA ASN A 646 21.58 -46.09 30.92
C ASN A 646 21.38 -47.30 31.86
N GLN A 647 20.59 -48.30 31.46
CA GLN A 647 20.47 -49.55 32.23
C GLN A 647 21.78 -50.34 32.28
N GLN A 648 22.55 -50.38 31.19
CA GLN A 648 23.87 -51.04 31.19
C GLN A 648 24.89 -50.29 32.06
N MET A 649 24.80 -48.96 32.15
CA MET A 649 25.61 -48.17 33.08
C MET A 649 25.20 -48.37 34.55
N ASP A 650 23.89 -48.42 34.83
CA ASP A 650 23.35 -48.67 36.18
C ASP A 650 23.62 -50.11 36.66
N GLU A 651 23.69 -51.09 35.76
CA GLU A 651 24.12 -52.47 36.08
C GLU A 651 25.64 -52.62 36.27
N MET A 652 26.46 -51.65 35.81
CA MET A 652 27.91 -51.65 36.01
C MET A 652 28.38 -51.03 37.36
N GLU A 653 27.57 -50.20 38.03
CA GLU A 653 27.86 -49.70 39.39
C GLU A 653 26.93 -50.38 40.40
N PRO A 654 27.20 -51.61 40.92
CA PRO A 654 28.30 -51.82 41.87
C PRO A 654 28.82 -53.28 41.97
N TYR A 655 29.99 -53.61 41.38
CA TYR A 655 30.76 -54.82 41.76
C TYR A 655 32.28 -54.56 41.86
N LEU A 656 32.68 -53.39 42.37
CA LEU A 656 34.10 -53.08 42.61
C LEU A 656 34.58 -53.35 44.05
N TYR A 657 33.84 -54.12 44.84
CA TYR A 657 34.31 -54.65 46.14
C TYR A 657 33.82 -56.09 46.37
N GLY A 658 34.65 -57.05 45.97
CA GLY A 658 34.52 -58.46 46.31
C GLY A 658 35.73 -59.23 45.79
N GLU A 659 36.67 -59.50 46.69
CA GLU A 659 37.88 -60.30 46.45
C GLU A 659 37.53 -61.76 46.08
N ASP A 660 38.36 -62.32 45.18
CA ASP A 660 38.67 -63.74 44.95
C ASP A 660 37.56 -64.69 44.43
N ASP A 661 37.58 -64.96 43.11
CA ASP A 661 37.74 -66.33 42.56
C ASP A 661 37.96 -66.30 41.02
N ASP A 662 38.79 -67.24 40.56
CA ASP A 662 39.32 -67.38 39.20
C ASP A 662 38.26 -67.64 38.09
N ASP A 663 38.61 -67.27 36.85
CA ASP A 663 38.00 -67.65 35.55
C ASP A 663 36.71 -66.97 35.05
N ILE A 664 36.68 -65.64 34.92
CA ILE A 664 35.82 -64.96 33.90
C ILE A 664 36.61 -63.83 33.24
N GLU A 665 36.95 -64.00 31.95
CA GLU A 665 37.48 -62.92 31.11
C GLU A 665 36.54 -61.71 31.15
N PRO A 666 37.03 -60.49 31.42
CA PRO A 666 36.22 -59.30 31.29
C PRO A 666 35.90 -59.12 29.81
N PHE A 667 34.62 -59.29 29.45
CA PHE A 667 34.03 -58.92 28.16
C PHE A 667 34.21 -57.41 27.92
N ILE A 668 35.40 -57.02 27.47
CA ILE A 668 35.65 -55.71 26.87
C ILE A 668 35.20 -55.83 25.41
N HIS A 669 33.92 -55.57 25.13
CA HIS A 669 33.47 -55.26 23.77
C HIS A 669 32.95 -53.83 23.75
N GLY A 670 33.82 -52.92 23.29
CA GLY A 670 33.45 -51.60 22.79
C GLY A 670 32.88 -51.65 21.38
N GLU A 671 32.11 -52.70 21.06
CA GLU A 671 31.37 -52.82 19.80
C GLU A 671 29.94 -52.32 20.01
N ASP A 672 29.46 -51.63 18.98
CA ASP A 672 28.17 -50.97 18.92
C ASP A 672 27.04 -51.97 19.23
N ILE A 673 26.01 -51.53 19.97
CA ILE A 673 24.88 -52.40 20.35
C ILE A 673 24.26 -53.09 19.12
N LEU A 674 24.30 -52.44 17.96
CA LEU A 674 23.75 -52.96 16.71
C LEU A 674 24.66 -53.94 15.96
N GLU A 675 25.92 -54.08 16.36
CA GLU A 675 26.87 -55.06 15.79
C GLU A 675 26.77 -56.43 16.48
N ARG A 676 25.95 -56.54 17.54
CA ARG A 676 25.74 -57.80 18.26
C ARG A 676 24.78 -58.73 17.49
N PRO A 677 25.18 -59.97 17.14
CA PRO A 677 24.34 -60.95 16.44
C PRO A 677 23.05 -61.33 17.19
N ASP A 678 23.00 -61.03 18.49
CA ASP A 678 22.00 -61.57 19.41
C ASP A 678 20.70 -60.73 19.47
N ILE A 679 20.66 -59.54 18.88
CA ILE A 679 19.49 -58.63 18.96
C ILE A 679 18.44 -58.92 17.87
N PHE A 680 18.81 -59.59 16.77
CA PHE A 680 17.93 -59.78 15.61
C PHE A 680 17.15 -61.10 15.55
N TYR A 681 17.19 -61.93 16.60
CA TYR A 681 16.37 -63.15 16.63
C TYR A 681 14.93 -62.86 17.06
N SER A 682 14.13 -62.30 16.15
CA SER A 682 12.68 -62.52 15.99
C SER A 682 12.14 -61.75 14.77
N ALA A 683 12.65 -62.04 13.58
CA ALA A 683 12.08 -61.52 12.33
C ALA A 683 11.18 -62.60 11.70
N ASP A 684 9.91 -62.62 12.08
CA ASP A 684 8.87 -63.34 11.34
C ASP A 684 7.57 -62.52 11.36
N GLU A 685 7.62 -61.33 10.75
CA GLU A 685 6.44 -60.62 10.23
C GLU A 685 6.91 -59.44 9.34
N MET A 686 7.07 -59.71 8.04
CA MET A 686 7.29 -58.68 7.03
C MET A 686 6.01 -57.87 6.79
N ILE A 687 6.06 -56.56 6.99
CA ILE A 687 5.09 -55.61 6.41
C ILE A 687 5.60 -55.24 5.00
N PRO A 688 4.80 -55.32 3.93
CA PRO A 688 5.25 -54.97 2.59
C PRO A 688 5.41 -53.45 2.46
N SER A 689 6.52 -53.00 1.87
CA SER A 689 6.74 -51.61 1.48
C SER A 689 5.71 -51.17 0.42
N GLU A 690 5.11 -50.00 0.65
CA GLU A 690 4.31 -49.32 -0.37
C GLU A 690 5.20 -48.89 -1.53
N ARG A 691 4.69 -49.07 -2.75
CA ARG A 691 5.40 -48.81 -4.01
C ARG A 691 5.87 -47.35 -4.12
N THR A 692 7.13 -47.19 -4.48
CA THR A 692 7.76 -45.94 -4.94
C THR A 692 6.89 -45.20 -5.97
N LYS A 693 6.63 -43.92 -5.71
CA LYS A 693 5.93 -43.01 -6.62
C LYS A 693 6.92 -42.42 -7.62
N SER A 694 6.49 -42.27 -8.87
CA SER A 694 7.31 -41.70 -9.95
C SER A 694 7.65 -40.21 -9.72
N PRO A 695 8.70 -39.68 -10.37
CA PRO A 695 9.18 -38.29 -10.21
C PRO A 695 8.10 -37.21 -10.37
N ASN A 696 7.02 -37.50 -11.12
CA ASN A 696 5.93 -36.57 -11.41
C ASN A 696 5.12 -36.12 -10.18
N SER A 697 5.17 -36.87 -9.08
CA SER A 697 4.40 -36.57 -7.85
C SER A 697 4.97 -35.40 -7.06
N PHE A 698 6.28 -35.17 -7.17
CA PHE A 698 7.03 -34.16 -6.42
C PHE A 698 7.10 -32.79 -7.11
N ASN A 699 6.86 -32.74 -8.43
CA ASN A 699 6.82 -31.46 -9.18
C ASN A 699 5.73 -30.50 -8.68
N ASN A 700 4.63 -31.02 -8.13
CA ASN A 700 3.56 -30.19 -7.54
C ASN A 700 3.98 -29.50 -6.22
N TYR A 701 4.98 -30.03 -5.49
CA TYR A 701 5.44 -29.46 -4.21
C TYR A 701 6.60 -28.46 -4.40
N CYS A 702 7.44 -28.64 -5.43
CA CYS A 702 8.44 -27.64 -5.83
C CYS A 702 7.77 -26.30 -6.24
N ALA A 703 6.50 -26.35 -6.67
CA ALA A 703 5.67 -25.17 -6.88
C ALA A 703 5.20 -24.47 -5.59
N GLU A 704 5.38 -25.02 -4.39
CA GLU A 704 5.13 -24.29 -3.13
C GLU A 704 6.41 -23.58 -2.62
N TRP A 705 7.61 -24.03 -3.00
CA TRP A 705 8.90 -23.51 -2.51
C TRP A 705 9.61 -22.53 -3.44
N LYS A 706 9.35 -22.59 -4.76
CA LYS A 706 9.74 -21.52 -5.71
C LYS A 706 9.29 -20.10 -5.30
N TYR A 707 8.40 -20.00 -4.30
CA TYR A 707 7.72 -18.77 -3.87
C TYR A 707 8.11 -18.31 -2.46
N GLY A 708 9.05 -18.98 -1.79
CA GLY A 708 9.62 -18.50 -0.53
C GLY A 708 10.79 -17.52 -0.71
N GLY A 709 11.59 -17.69 -1.78
CA GLY A 709 12.90 -17.04 -1.93
C GLY A 709 13.03 -15.90 -2.93
N SER A 710 12.05 -15.62 -3.80
CA SER A 710 12.20 -14.62 -4.89
C SER A 710 11.22 -13.45 -4.82
N ASN A 711 10.83 -13.06 -3.60
CA ASN A 711 10.15 -11.78 -3.33
C ASN A 711 11.11 -10.60 -3.16
N ILE A 712 12.42 -10.77 -3.39
CA ILE A 712 13.42 -9.72 -3.16
C ILE A 712 13.25 -8.53 -4.14
N PRO A 713 12.93 -8.72 -5.44
CA PRO A 713 12.55 -7.58 -6.30
C PRO A 713 11.11 -7.12 -6.06
N LEU A 714 10.31 -7.88 -5.30
CA LEU A 714 9.04 -7.40 -4.77
C LEU A 714 9.30 -6.44 -3.62
N LEU A 715 10.38 -6.59 -2.83
CA LEU A 715 10.78 -5.60 -1.84
C LEU A 715 11.22 -4.31 -2.51
N GLU A 716 11.93 -4.34 -3.64
CA GLU A 716 12.23 -3.12 -4.39
C GLU A 716 11.00 -2.53 -5.07
N ALA A 717 10.08 -3.33 -5.61
CA ALA A 717 8.81 -2.84 -6.14
C ALA A 717 7.84 -2.38 -5.04
N LEU A 718 7.89 -2.96 -3.84
CA LEU A 718 7.15 -2.56 -2.65
C LEU A 718 7.77 -1.30 -2.07
N GLU A 719 9.09 -1.21 -1.96
CA GLU A 719 9.84 -0.03 -1.56
C GLU A 719 9.71 1.05 -2.61
N TRP A 720 9.60 0.75 -3.91
CA TRP A 720 9.32 1.71 -4.98
C TRP A 720 7.85 2.08 -5.04
N ILE A 721 6.87 1.22 -4.77
CA ILE A 721 5.44 1.58 -4.73
C ILE A 721 5.09 2.26 -3.40
N GLU A 722 5.84 1.97 -2.34
CA GLU A 722 5.82 2.66 -1.07
C GLU A 722 6.59 3.99 -1.20
N LEU A 723 7.72 4.05 -1.92
CA LEU A 723 8.44 5.27 -2.26
C LEU A 723 7.66 6.11 -3.26
N VAL A 724 7.06 5.58 -4.32
CA VAL A 724 6.28 6.30 -5.34
C VAL A 724 4.91 6.63 -4.78
N GLY A 725 4.32 5.75 -3.98
CA GLY A 725 3.15 6.06 -3.17
C GLY A 725 3.43 7.20 -2.20
N GLN A 726 4.62 7.28 -1.59
CA GLN A 726 5.01 8.38 -0.68
C GLN A 726 5.62 9.59 -1.42
N GLN A 727 6.26 9.41 -2.58
CA GLN A 727 6.94 10.44 -3.39
C GLN A 727 6.00 11.06 -4.41
N GLN A 728 5.00 10.37 -4.97
CA GLN A 728 3.88 11.02 -5.68
C GLN A 728 2.93 11.73 -4.70
N PHE A 729 2.97 11.38 -3.41
CA PHE A 729 2.42 12.19 -2.34
C PHE A 729 3.20 13.51 -2.13
N LEU A 730 4.40 13.64 -2.69
CA LEU A 730 5.30 14.81 -2.54
C LEU A 730 5.64 15.54 -3.86
N ASN A 731 5.63 14.85 -5.00
CA ASN A 731 6.10 15.31 -6.32
C ASN A 731 5.01 15.28 -7.40
N ALA A 732 3.73 15.26 -7.02
CA ALA A 732 2.70 15.71 -7.96
C ALA A 732 2.97 17.19 -8.27
N GLU A 733 3.65 17.46 -9.39
CA GLU A 733 3.94 18.83 -9.79
C GLU A 733 2.64 19.62 -10.00
N PRO A 734 2.68 20.92 -9.64
CA PRO A 734 1.55 21.66 -9.15
C PRO A 734 1.05 22.57 -10.26
N GLN A 735 0.07 22.10 -11.02
CA GLN A 735 -0.74 22.98 -11.85
C GLN A 735 -2.18 22.93 -11.33
N GLN A 736 -2.40 23.70 -10.26
CA GLN A 736 -3.68 24.07 -9.58
C GLN A 736 -3.80 23.71 -8.09
N ILE A 737 -2.68 23.51 -7.39
CA ILE A 737 -2.61 23.69 -5.93
C ILE A 737 -1.31 24.42 -5.65
N SER A 738 -1.33 25.72 -5.34
CA SER A 738 -0.07 26.46 -5.11
C SER A 738 -0.25 27.61 -4.13
N THR A 739 -0.12 27.32 -2.83
CA THR A 739 1.03 27.79 -2.02
C THR A 739 0.90 27.26 -0.59
N ASP A 740 1.96 26.57 -0.17
CA ASP A 740 2.17 25.65 0.96
C ASP A 740 2.20 26.33 2.36
N PRO A 741 1.97 25.58 3.47
CA PRO A 741 3.02 24.70 4.02
C PRO A 741 2.47 23.38 4.62
N ILE A 742 2.28 22.36 3.80
CA ILE A 742 1.99 20.96 4.20
C ILE A 742 3.12 20.00 3.78
N SER A 743 4.09 20.42 2.96
CA SER A 743 5.10 19.50 2.40
C SER A 743 6.31 19.16 3.28
N LEU A 744 6.80 20.05 4.17
CA LEU A 744 8.09 19.79 4.84
C LEU A 744 8.02 19.07 6.19
N TYR A 745 6.98 19.28 7.01
CA TYR A 745 6.90 18.67 8.34
C TYR A 745 6.35 17.22 8.30
N THR A 746 5.58 16.89 7.26
CA THR A 746 5.07 15.53 7.02
C THR A 746 6.19 14.60 6.54
N LEU A 747 7.15 15.14 5.79
CA LEU A 747 8.38 14.45 5.39
C LEU A 747 9.30 14.14 6.57
N GLU A 748 9.49 15.08 7.50
CA GLU A 748 10.27 14.83 8.73
C GLU A 748 9.60 13.80 9.65
N MET A 749 8.27 13.80 9.78
CA MET A 749 7.55 12.82 10.60
C MET A 749 7.49 11.40 9.99
N VAL A 750 7.49 11.29 8.66
CA VAL A 750 7.58 10.01 7.95
C VAL A 750 9.02 9.49 8.00
N ALA A 751 10.01 10.36 7.83
CA ALA A 751 11.43 10.02 8.04
C ALA A 751 11.74 9.61 9.48
N ASP A 752 11.19 10.31 10.49
CA ASP A 752 11.34 9.94 11.91
C ASP A 752 10.64 8.61 12.25
N LYS A 753 9.56 8.24 11.54
CA LYS A 753 8.90 6.93 11.71
C LYS A 753 9.64 5.80 10.99
N LEU A 754 10.22 6.07 9.82
CA LEU A 754 11.06 5.12 9.09
C LEU A 754 12.37 4.87 9.85
N MET A 755 12.97 5.90 10.45
CA MET A 755 14.17 5.78 11.29
C MET A 755 13.90 5.10 12.65
N ASN A 756 12.65 5.11 13.15
CA ASN A 756 12.27 4.46 14.40
C ASN A 756 11.65 3.06 14.23
N GLN A 757 11.49 2.55 13.01
CA GLN A 757 11.09 1.16 12.75
C GLN A 757 12.28 0.17 12.74
N GLU A 758 13.53 0.65 12.82
CA GLU A 758 14.69 -0.19 13.14
C GLU A 758 14.72 -0.69 14.62
N ALA A 759 13.75 -0.30 15.45
CA ALA A 759 13.71 -0.62 16.88
C ALA A 759 13.04 -1.96 17.24
N TYR A 760 12.68 -2.81 16.27
CA TYR A 760 12.26 -4.19 16.52
C TYR A 760 13.10 -5.19 15.70
N ARG A 761 14.43 -5.20 15.96
CA ARG A 761 15.19 -6.45 15.84
C ARG A 761 14.71 -7.39 16.96
N PRO A 762 14.21 -8.60 16.68
CA PRO A 762 14.19 -9.62 17.71
C PRO A 762 15.63 -9.91 18.10
N PHE A 763 15.88 -9.85 19.41
CA PHE A 763 17.12 -10.26 20.05
C PHE A 763 17.60 -11.60 19.49
N THR A 764 18.85 -11.63 19.04
CA THR A 764 19.66 -12.84 18.99
C THR A 764 19.80 -13.40 20.41
N PRO A 765 19.48 -14.68 20.67
CA PRO A 765 20.17 -15.44 21.70
C PRO A 765 21.42 -16.08 21.08
N HIS A 766 22.51 -16.03 21.86
CA HIS A 766 23.81 -16.62 21.58
C HIS A 766 23.79 -18.08 21.13
#